data_AF-A0A3B3BY84-F1
#
_entry.id   AF-A0A3B3BY84-F1
#
_cell.length_a   1.000
_cell.length_b   1.000
_cell.length_c   1.000
_cell.angle_alpha   90.00
_cell.angle_beta   90.00
_cell.angle_gamma   90.00
#
_symmetry.space_group_name_H-M   'P 1'
#
loop_
_entity.id
_entity.type
_entity.pdbx_description
1 polymer ?
#
loop_
_entity_poly.entity_id
_entity_poly.type
_entity_poly.pdbx_seq_one_letter_code
_entity_poly.pdbx_strand_id
1 'polypeptide(L)'
;MERHITILLDHEKPPPNKRNNSFHCPFCHYTGEKHAVDLHMDNHSSLKHKEFTFIKCGLGCRATSHFHCCYCPTTLINRSQFLKHLGAHQKQTPKPQPEVESVPPSQPSQASPQPLKSPWHNLDPPSEHPAQLPSEHPAQLPSEHPLATSQPLDPQWQFPEAPLQPSLASPQLSEPPWQQKKLKERHRTQTITCPHCKLDLYKKNFKTHCRRKHTQNFETVSQDRFLSSQCVDVKNGVFAVDKSFSGAAKPVHVVKKTWGLSHKIVCEVDQCRLNRDFAHRSGMLPYECHHIKSLQYCPQADNQYVNLSEETLEIMVDQKWFGKERKASLLHCKKEADAEGVPLSVQLTVGGPPSKIHISVFEPKITYYSRLGRLIVAYDRKHNTWHCSCSKARQSCNHKAIAKWHLFGTNGELFRKVKSTEAKSPDPFQDSREYSSSCYPPNDNTISKMLNYLLSYKMLPSELPSPLIEQSRDWRAQDSFPKYLIPAETKCVECEYPLGEQQLITSKARILTSTGVVEGISTYKKSCLKCGMIYRYQEWQDGIHNFDDHMILSLHLCLMIRNALQTHTAVSKVIEIIENTERVSFPNKEKILHGYLHFEALTKHDYSFTCVSCGYSPAVVVMDLHKKGVFGMPVSEIQSPPDQYDGHVDILDFWNAVDREVLSRGLIPVGRKNPFVVPPSYHHWSPWIGPQTRQSNSLLNTEYEKIQMPKESNEEDYDLINEERLSDELLNLKVQEIRALCKQCGVDSKGSKMDLVLRLWEKMSTRSNYNKVFEKVWGASGGWAVITCPCGVVYSVKFNLRAESPRDFVDMLLSWKHFPNVVVYDYARGLASHANRRQPGIFGPFNGRLLDPTPQNIQQASEGKVVVNMPWLRSPKMPADKDGHPLTGSSQHFALNDVFHQGNSKDRTDILRKLELVPELAGLVNSQCVEQLFSGMRKNNYFLNMTTPSTHIFLQRNILHHYNTAKNQKAMNKV
;
A
#
# COMPACT_ATOMS: atom_id res chain seq x y z
N MET A 1 26.68 43.89 -22.59
CA MET A 1 25.87 42.88 -23.30
C MET A 1 24.41 43.25 -23.08
N GLU A 2 23.59 43.30 -24.13
CA GLU A 2 22.21 43.78 -24.03
C GLU A 2 21.32 42.77 -23.28
N ARG A 3 20.40 43.25 -22.43
CA ARG A 3 19.53 42.34 -21.65
C ARG A 3 18.49 41.70 -22.57
N HIS A 4 18.48 40.38 -22.64
CA HIS A 4 17.45 39.65 -23.36
C HIS A 4 16.07 39.93 -22.75
N ILE A 5 15.02 40.04 -23.58
CA ILE A 5 13.64 40.41 -23.18
C ILE A 5 13.04 39.53 -22.08
N THR A 6 13.58 38.33 -21.86
CA THR A 6 13.19 37.39 -20.78
C THR A 6 13.98 37.59 -19.48
N ILE A 7 14.71 38.69 -19.30
CA ILE A 7 15.50 39.04 -18.11
C ILE A 7 15.03 40.39 -17.57
N LEU A 8 14.10 40.34 -16.63
CA LEU A 8 13.43 41.50 -16.06
C LEU A 8 14.09 41.92 -14.75
N LEU A 9 14.14 43.22 -14.47
CA LEU A 9 14.35 43.74 -13.12
C LEU A 9 13.07 43.60 -12.30
N ASP A 10 13.18 43.64 -10.97
CA ASP A 10 12.07 43.40 -10.03
C ASP A 10 10.87 44.38 -10.10
N HIS A 11 10.94 45.40 -10.94
CA HIS A 11 9.86 46.35 -11.22
C HIS A 11 9.41 46.34 -12.70
N GLU A 12 10.08 45.60 -13.58
CA GLU A 12 9.75 45.52 -15.00
C GLU A 12 8.64 44.48 -15.23
N LYS A 13 7.53 44.92 -15.85
CA LYS A 13 6.47 44.06 -16.38
C LYS A 13 6.17 44.43 -17.83
N PRO A 14 6.74 43.72 -18.83
CA PRO A 14 6.39 43.93 -20.23
C PRO A 14 4.90 43.62 -20.46
N PRO A 15 4.15 44.47 -21.16
CA PRO A 15 2.78 44.15 -21.60
C PRO A 15 2.79 43.16 -22.78
N PRO A 16 1.65 42.50 -23.08
CA PRO A 16 1.48 41.73 -24.30
C PRO A 16 1.72 42.59 -25.56
N ASN A 17 2.48 42.06 -26.52
CA ASN A 17 2.76 42.75 -27.78
C ASN A 17 1.54 42.69 -28.71
N LYS A 18 0.97 43.84 -29.11
CA LYS A 18 -0.12 43.88 -30.11
C LYS A 18 0.46 43.89 -31.53
N ARG A 19 0.08 42.92 -32.37
CA ARG A 19 0.38 42.88 -33.82
C ARG A 19 -0.82 42.30 -34.57
N ASN A 20 -1.20 42.92 -35.69
CA ASN A 20 -2.28 42.48 -36.59
C ASN A 20 -3.55 42.03 -35.82
N ASN A 21 -4.11 42.95 -35.03
CA ASN A 21 -5.28 42.76 -34.15
C ASN A 21 -5.27 41.61 -33.12
N SER A 22 -4.15 40.90 -32.97
CA SER A 22 -3.94 39.90 -31.92
C SER A 22 -2.91 40.37 -30.88
N PHE A 23 -2.96 39.79 -29.68
CA PHE A 23 -1.93 39.97 -28.66
C PHE A 23 -0.99 38.76 -28.65
N HIS A 24 0.29 39.01 -28.41
CA HIS A 24 1.39 38.06 -28.54
C HIS A 24 2.21 38.08 -27.25
N CYS A 25 2.58 36.91 -26.74
CA CYS A 25 3.46 36.80 -25.58
C CYS A 25 4.87 37.36 -25.94
N PRO A 26 5.49 38.23 -25.12
CA PRO A 26 6.84 38.71 -25.35
C PRO A 26 7.92 37.65 -25.08
N PHE A 27 7.56 36.49 -24.52
CA PHE A 27 8.48 35.45 -24.06
C PHE A 27 8.38 34.12 -24.83
N CYS A 28 7.34 33.91 -25.65
CA CYS A 28 7.23 32.78 -26.59
C CYS A 28 6.20 33.06 -27.70
N HIS A 29 6.06 32.13 -28.65
CA HIS A 29 5.17 32.25 -29.82
C HIS A 29 3.66 32.07 -29.53
N TYR A 30 3.19 32.31 -28.30
CA TYR A 30 1.76 32.22 -27.96
C TYR A 30 1.00 33.49 -28.35
N THR A 31 -0.19 33.32 -28.90
CA THR A 31 -1.06 34.41 -29.39
C THR A 31 -2.52 34.21 -28.95
N GLY A 32 -3.26 35.31 -28.81
CA GLY A 32 -4.67 35.26 -28.43
C GLY A 32 -5.26 36.64 -28.10
N GLU A 33 -6.40 36.63 -27.40
CA GLU A 33 -6.97 37.82 -26.79
C GLU A 33 -6.14 38.28 -25.57
N LYS A 34 -6.25 39.57 -25.23
CA LYS A 34 -5.41 40.19 -24.20
C LYS A 34 -5.41 39.41 -22.87
N HIS A 35 -6.60 39.12 -22.33
CA HIS A 35 -6.75 38.40 -21.06
C HIS A 35 -6.12 36.99 -21.11
N ALA A 36 -6.28 36.26 -22.22
CA ALA A 36 -5.70 34.93 -22.38
C ALA A 36 -4.16 35.00 -22.46
N VAL A 37 -3.60 36.05 -23.07
CA VAL A 37 -2.16 36.27 -23.17
C VAL A 37 -1.57 36.76 -21.83
N ASP A 38 -2.26 37.64 -21.10
CA ASP A 38 -1.90 38.05 -19.74
C ASP A 38 -1.84 36.81 -18.81
N LEU A 39 -2.90 35.99 -18.79
CA LEU A 39 -2.95 34.74 -18.01
C LEU A 39 -1.89 33.72 -18.45
N HIS A 40 -1.58 33.64 -19.73
CA HIS A 40 -0.48 32.81 -20.24
C HIS A 40 0.89 33.30 -19.76
N MET A 41 1.12 34.62 -19.72
CA MET A 41 2.39 35.21 -19.26
C MET A 41 2.64 34.94 -17.78
N ASP A 42 1.62 35.01 -16.92
CA ASP A 42 1.73 34.63 -15.50
C ASP A 42 2.09 33.14 -15.30
N ASN A 43 1.80 32.27 -16.27
CA ASN A 43 2.12 30.84 -16.24
C ASN A 43 3.50 30.48 -16.79
N HIS A 44 4.32 31.45 -17.23
CA HIS A 44 5.69 31.18 -17.65
C HIS A 44 6.58 30.74 -16.47
N SER A 45 7.38 29.69 -16.69
CA SER A 45 8.37 29.25 -15.69
C SER A 45 9.42 30.35 -15.47
N SER A 46 9.48 30.89 -14.25
CA SER A 46 10.39 31.98 -13.87
C SER A 46 11.32 31.58 -12.72
N LEU A 47 12.45 32.28 -12.60
CA LEU A 47 13.42 32.16 -11.52
C LEU A 47 13.86 33.56 -11.09
N LYS A 48 13.82 33.87 -9.80
CA LYS A 48 14.51 35.05 -9.25
C LYS A 48 15.94 34.70 -8.83
N HIS A 49 16.88 35.61 -9.07
CA HIS A 49 18.22 35.59 -8.50
C HIS A 49 18.74 37.03 -8.42
N LYS A 50 18.93 37.52 -7.18
CA LYS A 50 19.16 38.94 -6.86
C LYS A 50 18.09 39.84 -7.52
N GLU A 51 18.49 41.01 -8.03
CA GLU A 51 17.65 42.00 -8.73
C GLU A 51 16.95 41.51 -10.02
N PHE A 52 17.28 40.31 -10.52
CA PHE A 52 16.80 39.80 -11.80
C PHE A 52 15.78 38.64 -11.67
N THR A 53 14.69 38.78 -12.43
CA THR A 53 13.70 37.72 -12.72
C THR A 53 13.95 37.17 -14.14
N PHE A 54 14.43 35.93 -14.20
CA PHE A 54 14.70 35.18 -15.43
C PHE A 54 13.48 34.36 -15.82
N ILE A 55 12.85 34.74 -16.92
CA ILE A 55 11.72 34.02 -17.53
C ILE A 55 12.26 32.97 -18.51
N LYS A 56 11.62 31.80 -18.56
CA LYS A 56 11.96 30.76 -19.54
C LYS A 56 11.50 31.19 -20.93
N CYS A 57 12.48 31.46 -21.78
CA CYS A 57 12.34 31.78 -23.19
C CYS A 57 11.75 30.60 -23.97
N GLY A 58 10.73 30.87 -24.77
CA GLY A 58 10.18 30.01 -25.82
C GLY A 58 10.16 30.72 -27.18
N LEU A 59 10.99 31.76 -27.36
CA LEU A 59 11.25 32.41 -28.65
C LEU A 59 12.22 31.57 -29.50
N GLY A 60 12.38 31.93 -30.77
CA GLY A 60 13.20 31.20 -31.76
C GLY A 60 14.71 31.09 -31.47
N CYS A 61 15.20 31.64 -30.35
CA CYS A 61 16.61 31.62 -29.95
C CYS A 61 17.20 30.20 -29.75
N ARG A 62 16.35 29.19 -29.56
CA ARG A 62 16.72 27.76 -29.50
C ARG A 62 15.49 26.89 -29.74
N ALA A 63 15.68 25.70 -30.31
CA ALA A 63 14.59 24.73 -30.57
C ALA A 63 13.90 24.15 -29.31
N THR A 64 14.38 24.47 -28.11
CA THR A 64 13.82 24.01 -26.82
C THR A 64 13.80 25.17 -25.82
N SER A 65 12.79 25.24 -24.96
CA SER A 65 12.65 26.37 -24.02
C SER A 65 13.79 26.42 -23.00
N HIS A 66 14.32 27.61 -22.73
CA HIS A 66 15.59 27.82 -22.04
C HIS A 66 15.62 29.15 -21.26
N PHE A 67 16.59 29.30 -20.36
CA PHE A 67 16.92 30.56 -19.70
C PHE A 67 18.15 31.18 -20.35
N HIS A 68 18.22 32.51 -20.35
CA HIS A 68 19.41 33.29 -20.76
C HIS A 68 20.12 33.79 -19.51
N CYS A 69 21.44 33.68 -19.45
CA CYS A 69 22.22 34.33 -18.40
C CYS A 69 22.35 35.84 -18.69
N CYS A 70 22.35 36.68 -17.65
CA CYS A 70 22.63 38.12 -17.80
C CYS A 70 24.13 38.44 -17.77
N TYR A 71 24.94 37.58 -17.14
CA TYR A 71 26.37 37.79 -16.93
C TYR A 71 27.24 37.24 -18.08
N CYS A 72 26.69 36.40 -18.98
CA CYS A 72 27.40 35.85 -20.15
C CYS A 72 26.42 35.30 -21.20
N PRO A 73 26.83 34.94 -22.43
CA PRO A 73 25.92 34.56 -23.51
C PRO A 73 25.35 33.12 -23.41
N THR A 74 25.59 32.40 -22.30
CA THR A 74 25.15 31.01 -22.15
C THR A 74 23.63 30.90 -21.98
N THR A 75 23.01 29.98 -22.73
CA THR A 75 21.60 29.58 -22.54
C THR A 75 21.48 28.15 -22.00
N LEU A 76 20.59 27.94 -21.03
CA LEU A 76 20.44 26.66 -20.31
C LEU A 76 18.97 26.21 -20.22
N ILE A 77 18.73 24.94 -20.56
CA ILE A 77 17.38 24.36 -20.67
C ILE A 77 16.80 23.94 -19.30
N ASN A 78 17.68 23.54 -18.39
CA ASN A 78 17.35 23.00 -17.06
C ASN A 78 17.60 24.03 -15.94
N ARG A 79 16.61 24.22 -15.06
CA ARG A 79 16.62 25.14 -13.92
C ARG A 79 17.79 24.86 -12.95
N SER A 80 18.12 23.60 -12.66
CA SER A 80 19.20 23.28 -11.71
C SER A 80 20.59 23.58 -12.30
N GLN A 81 20.78 23.33 -13.59
CA GLN A 81 21.99 23.70 -14.31
C GLN A 81 22.14 25.22 -14.43
N PHE A 82 21.03 25.94 -14.67
CA PHE A 82 21.02 27.41 -14.72
C PHE A 82 21.39 28.03 -13.36
N LEU A 83 20.83 27.52 -12.25
CA LEU A 83 21.23 27.92 -10.90
C LEU A 83 22.72 27.63 -10.60
N LYS A 84 23.22 26.43 -10.95
CA LYS A 84 24.64 26.08 -10.78
C LYS A 84 25.58 26.98 -11.61
N HIS A 85 25.12 27.45 -12.77
CA HIS A 85 25.83 28.39 -13.63
C HIS A 85 25.84 29.82 -13.05
N LEU A 86 24.71 30.33 -12.56
CA LEU A 86 24.66 31.64 -11.87
C LEU A 86 25.59 31.66 -10.64
N GLY A 87 25.60 30.57 -9.85
CA GLY A 87 26.51 30.39 -8.71
C GLY A 87 28.00 30.30 -9.07
N ALA A 88 28.37 30.18 -10.36
CA ALA A 88 29.76 30.29 -10.80
C ALA A 88 30.19 31.75 -10.97
N HIS A 89 29.34 32.59 -11.60
CA HIS A 89 29.56 34.04 -11.70
C HIS A 89 29.65 34.70 -10.33
N GLN A 90 28.85 34.24 -9.37
CA GLN A 90 28.84 34.73 -7.98
C GLN A 90 30.16 34.48 -7.22
N LYS A 91 31.10 33.70 -7.76
CA LYS A 91 32.45 33.49 -7.19
C LYS A 91 33.54 34.36 -7.80
N GLN A 92 33.22 35.23 -8.77
CA GLN A 92 34.20 36.01 -9.54
C GLN A 92 34.14 37.54 -9.29
N THR A 93 33.27 38.02 -8.41
CA THR A 93 33.21 39.44 -8.02
C THR A 93 34.24 39.75 -6.91
N PRO A 94 35.18 40.69 -7.11
CA PRO A 94 36.14 41.10 -6.07
C PRO A 94 35.48 41.76 -4.85
N LYS A 95 36.14 41.68 -3.69
CA LYS A 95 35.77 42.45 -2.48
C LYS A 95 36.32 43.89 -2.57
N PRO A 96 35.59 44.91 -2.09
CA PRO A 96 36.18 46.17 -1.65
C PRO A 96 37.13 45.96 -0.46
N GLN A 97 38.13 46.82 -0.31
CA GLN A 97 38.99 46.89 0.88
C GLN A 97 38.38 47.84 1.94
N PRO A 98 38.58 47.60 3.24
CA PRO A 98 38.25 48.54 4.30
C PRO A 98 39.39 49.54 4.57
N GLU A 99 39.03 50.74 5.04
CA GLU A 99 39.97 51.78 5.48
C GLU A 99 40.44 51.59 6.94
N VAL A 100 41.34 52.45 7.40
CA VAL A 100 42.13 52.31 8.65
C VAL A 100 41.76 53.38 9.69
N GLU A 101 42.07 53.06 10.96
CA GLU A 101 42.28 53.92 12.16
C GLU A 101 41.15 53.97 13.21
N SER A 102 41.41 54.07 14.53
CA SER A 102 42.66 54.16 15.34
C SER A 102 42.53 53.46 16.72
N VAL A 103 43.60 53.46 17.55
CA VAL A 103 43.91 52.53 18.69
C VAL A 103 44.88 53.22 19.68
N PRO A 104 45.13 52.79 20.96
CA PRO A 104 44.43 51.87 21.88
C PRO A 104 43.70 52.72 22.97
N PRO A 105 44.00 52.78 24.31
CA PRO A 105 44.77 51.96 25.30
C PRO A 105 43.85 50.92 26.02
N SER A 106 44.15 50.18 27.10
CA SER A 106 45.27 50.11 28.09
C SER A 106 45.51 48.65 28.58
N GLN A 107 46.53 48.43 29.42
CA GLN A 107 46.76 47.23 30.28
C GLN A 107 47.51 47.68 31.59
N PRO A 108 47.96 46.86 32.58
CA PRO A 108 48.38 45.43 32.54
C PRO A 108 48.10 44.52 33.79
N SER A 109 48.47 43.22 33.71
CA SER A 109 49.43 42.50 34.62
C SER A 109 49.12 41.03 35.04
N GLN A 110 49.99 40.10 34.58
CA GLN A 110 50.66 38.98 35.31
C GLN A 110 49.87 37.80 35.96
N ALA A 111 50.47 36.63 36.31
CA ALA A 111 51.22 35.63 35.49
C ALA A 111 51.66 34.35 36.28
N SER A 112 51.28 33.13 35.82
CA SER A 112 52.02 31.82 35.91
C SER A 112 52.40 31.18 37.29
N PRO A 113 52.89 29.91 37.39
CA PRO A 113 52.68 28.64 36.65
C PRO A 113 52.38 27.39 37.57
N GLN A 114 52.57 26.14 37.07
CA GLN A 114 52.40 24.82 37.74
C GLN A 114 53.77 24.25 38.32
N PRO A 115 54.07 22.92 38.56
CA PRO A 115 53.30 21.63 38.70
C PRO A 115 53.87 20.59 39.77
N LEU A 116 53.47 19.28 39.70
CA LEU A 116 54.21 18.00 40.01
C LEU A 116 54.00 17.10 41.31
N LYS A 117 53.35 15.92 41.12
CA LYS A 117 53.68 14.48 41.47
C LYS A 117 53.98 13.88 42.90
N SER A 118 53.16 12.86 43.27
CA SER A 118 53.51 11.49 43.82
C SER A 118 54.06 11.35 45.29
N PRO A 119 54.34 10.13 45.89
CA PRO A 119 54.15 8.71 45.49
C PRO A 119 53.66 7.65 46.57
N TRP A 120 53.03 6.54 46.09
CA TRP A 120 53.13 5.07 46.41
C TRP A 120 53.32 4.37 47.81
N HIS A 121 52.82 3.10 47.89
CA HIS A 121 53.19 1.91 48.73
C HIS A 121 52.63 1.81 50.21
N ASN A 122 52.38 0.63 50.84
CA ASN A 122 52.72 -0.79 50.54
C ASN A 122 51.91 -1.92 51.29
N LEU A 123 51.92 -3.17 50.74
CA LEU A 123 51.89 -4.55 51.34
C LEU A 123 50.61 -5.33 51.82
N ASP A 124 50.62 -6.66 51.51
CA ASP A 124 49.71 -7.81 51.87
C ASP A 124 50.39 -8.77 52.92
N PRO A 125 50.15 -10.13 53.11
CA PRO A 125 49.20 -11.18 52.59
C PRO A 125 48.50 -11.98 53.77
N PRO A 126 48.17 -13.33 53.83
CA PRO A 126 48.15 -14.49 52.89
C PRO A 126 46.85 -15.38 52.89
N SER A 127 46.90 -16.69 53.28
CA SER A 127 46.01 -17.80 52.80
C SER A 127 45.80 -18.98 53.78
N GLU A 128 44.75 -19.83 53.61
CA GLU A 128 44.81 -21.32 53.35
C GLU A 128 43.43 -22.09 53.44
N HIS A 129 43.41 -23.42 53.24
CA HIS A 129 42.28 -24.38 52.93
C HIS A 129 41.82 -25.24 54.17
N PRO A 130 41.05 -26.39 54.14
CA PRO A 130 40.48 -27.24 53.04
C PRO A 130 39.09 -27.97 53.25
N ALA A 131 38.75 -28.85 52.28
CA ALA A 131 38.16 -30.22 52.42
C ALA A 131 36.63 -30.57 52.36
N GLN A 132 36.30 -31.35 51.30
CA GLN A 132 35.60 -32.67 51.29
C GLN A 132 34.06 -32.86 51.22
N LEU A 133 33.71 -34.12 50.93
CA LEU A 133 32.49 -34.73 50.33
C LEU A 133 31.92 -35.81 51.31
N PRO A 134 30.67 -36.29 51.20
CA PRO A 134 30.36 -37.42 50.31
C PRO A 134 28.96 -37.41 49.65
N SER A 135 28.70 -38.43 48.83
CA SER A 135 27.48 -38.64 48.02
C SER A 135 26.67 -39.86 48.49
N GLU A 136 25.39 -39.97 48.11
CA GLU A 136 24.76 -41.28 47.88
C GLU A 136 23.52 -41.25 46.94
N HIS A 137 23.33 -42.36 46.21
CA HIS A 137 22.15 -42.81 45.43
C HIS A 137 21.81 -44.24 45.99
N PRO A 138 20.90 -45.09 45.44
CA PRO A 138 19.89 -44.96 44.38
C PRO A 138 18.47 -45.51 44.74
N ALA A 139 17.49 -45.37 43.83
CA ALA A 139 16.42 -46.34 43.51
C ALA A 139 15.66 -45.82 42.26
N GLN A 140 15.72 -46.43 41.07
CA GLN A 140 15.17 -47.71 40.59
C GLN A 140 13.69 -47.69 40.16
N LEU A 141 13.47 -48.25 38.96
CA LEU A 141 12.19 -48.46 38.27
C LEU A 141 11.45 -49.67 38.87
N PRO A 142 10.12 -49.82 38.65
CA PRO A 142 9.71 -50.61 37.48
C PRO A 142 8.49 -50.07 36.69
N SER A 143 8.38 -50.57 35.47
CA SER A 143 7.23 -50.39 34.57
C SER A 143 6.09 -51.36 34.90
N GLU A 144 4.86 -51.06 34.50
CA GLU A 144 3.90 -52.12 34.14
C GLU A 144 2.90 -51.66 33.06
N HIS A 145 2.69 -52.53 32.07
CA HIS A 145 1.55 -52.52 31.15
C HIS A 145 0.66 -53.71 31.52
N PRO A 146 -0.65 -53.61 31.28
CA PRO A 146 -1.23 -54.62 30.39
C PRO A 146 -2.24 -54.08 29.36
N LEU A 147 -2.54 -54.95 28.40
CA LEU A 147 -3.68 -54.90 27.47
C LEU A 147 -5.01 -55.02 28.29
N ALA A 148 -6.23 -54.77 27.78
CA ALA A 148 -6.76 -55.08 26.45
C ALA A 148 -8.09 -54.34 26.15
N THR A 149 -8.64 -54.54 24.93
CA THR A 149 -10.08 -54.51 24.53
C THR A 149 -11.04 -53.56 25.28
N SER A 150 -11.72 -52.60 24.64
CA SER A 150 -12.80 -52.90 23.68
C SER A 150 -13.37 -51.68 22.92
N GLN A 151 -13.82 -51.91 21.68
CA GLN A 151 -14.80 -51.13 20.90
C GLN A 151 -15.80 -52.13 20.28
N PRO A 152 -16.96 -51.74 19.72
CA PRO A 152 -17.68 -50.45 19.80
C PRO A 152 -19.16 -50.65 20.26
N LEU A 153 -20.03 -49.65 20.10
CA LEU A 153 -21.30 -49.77 19.34
C LEU A 153 -22.12 -48.46 19.29
N ASP A 154 -22.83 -48.26 18.17
CA ASP A 154 -23.89 -47.26 17.98
C ASP A 154 -25.26 -47.77 18.50
N PRO A 155 -26.26 -46.88 18.65
CA PRO A 155 -27.67 -47.24 18.53
C PRO A 155 -28.28 -46.67 17.23
N GLN A 156 -28.44 -47.53 16.22
CA GLN A 156 -29.36 -47.29 15.10
C GLN A 156 -30.74 -47.88 15.43
N TRP A 157 -31.83 -47.26 14.94
CA TRP A 157 -33.17 -47.86 14.95
C TRP A 157 -33.71 -47.97 13.52
N GLN A 158 -34.38 -49.09 13.23
CA GLN A 158 -34.88 -49.49 11.91
C GLN A 158 -36.40 -49.77 11.94
N PHE A 159 -36.94 -50.13 10.76
CA PHE A 159 -38.01 -51.12 10.46
C PHE A 159 -39.10 -50.57 9.51
N PRO A 160 -39.81 -51.41 8.71
CA PRO A 160 -39.58 -52.82 8.33
C PRO A 160 -39.57 -53.05 6.78
N GLU A 161 -39.71 -54.29 6.31
CA GLU A 161 -39.47 -54.73 4.90
C GLU A 161 -40.70 -55.21 4.09
N ALA A 162 -40.57 -55.15 2.74
CA ALA A 162 -41.10 -56.09 1.70
C ALA A 162 -42.66 -56.19 1.48
N PRO A 163 -43.17 -56.84 0.40
CA PRO A 163 -42.49 -57.56 -0.71
C PRO A 163 -42.98 -57.33 -2.19
N LEU A 164 -42.08 -57.62 -3.15
CA LEU A 164 -42.29 -58.26 -4.49
C LEU A 164 -43.12 -57.62 -5.65
N GLN A 165 -42.95 -58.24 -6.83
CA GLN A 165 -43.28 -57.88 -8.24
C GLN A 165 -44.74 -58.25 -8.67
N PRO A 166 -45.29 -57.92 -9.90
CA PRO A 166 -44.61 -57.81 -11.22
C PRO A 166 -45.13 -56.75 -12.24
N SER A 167 -44.71 -56.88 -13.50
CA SER A 167 -44.94 -56.02 -14.67
C SER A 167 -46.26 -56.28 -15.45
N LEU A 168 -46.71 -55.30 -16.27
CA LEU A 168 -47.41 -55.57 -17.56
C LEU A 168 -47.38 -54.38 -18.55
N ALA A 169 -47.91 -54.60 -19.76
CA ALA A 169 -47.54 -53.94 -21.02
C ALA A 169 -48.30 -52.65 -21.42
N SER A 170 -47.80 -51.98 -22.47
CA SER A 170 -48.55 -51.01 -23.30
C SER A 170 -49.17 -51.72 -24.52
N PRO A 171 -50.33 -51.25 -25.01
CA PRO A 171 -50.38 -50.71 -26.39
C PRO A 171 -51.38 -49.53 -26.54
N GLN A 172 -51.64 -48.93 -27.72
CA GLN A 172 -50.80 -48.38 -28.82
C GLN A 172 -51.78 -47.81 -29.90
N LEU A 173 -51.37 -46.82 -30.71
CA LEU A 173 -52.10 -46.27 -31.90
C LEU A 173 -53.35 -45.43 -31.50
N SER A 174 -53.85 -44.43 -32.23
CA SER A 174 -53.77 -43.97 -33.65
C SER A 174 -53.91 -42.42 -33.70
N GLU A 175 -53.66 -41.62 -34.75
CA GLU A 175 -52.94 -41.69 -36.05
C GLU A 175 -52.68 -40.21 -36.56
N PRO A 176 -52.01 -39.93 -37.71
CA PRO A 176 -51.50 -38.60 -38.13
C PRO A 176 -52.42 -37.94 -39.22
N PRO A 177 -52.00 -37.03 -40.16
CA PRO A 177 -50.70 -36.38 -40.42
C PRO A 177 -50.71 -34.86 -40.82
N TRP A 178 -49.49 -34.33 -41.09
CA TRP A 178 -49.13 -32.99 -41.64
C TRP A 178 -49.26 -31.78 -40.66
N GLN A 179 -48.45 -30.72 -40.69
CA GLN A 179 -47.42 -30.30 -41.68
C GLN A 179 -46.22 -29.51 -41.08
N GLN A 180 -45.00 -29.91 -41.46
CA GLN A 180 -43.72 -29.15 -41.58
C GLN A 180 -43.36 -27.94 -40.66
N LYS A 181 -42.26 -28.09 -39.90
CA LYS A 181 -40.96 -27.40 -40.17
C LYS A 181 -39.79 -28.01 -39.38
N LYS A 182 -38.57 -27.90 -39.90
CA LYS A 182 -37.38 -28.65 -39.42
C LYS A 182 -36.79 -28.08 -38.12
N LEU A 183 -36.73 -28.90 -37.07
CA LEU A 183 -35.86 -28.69 -35.90
C LEU A 183 -34.46 -29.29 -36.17
N LYS A 184 -33.40 -28.57 -35.78
CA LYS A 184 -32.01 -29.03 -35.95
C LYS A 184 -31.61 -30.02 -34.86
N GLU A 185 -30.74 -30.96 -35.21
CA GLU A 185 -30.24 -32.02 -34.33
C GLU A 185 -29.56 -31.46 -33.07
N ARG A 186 -29.92 -31.99 -31.90
CA ARG A 186 -29.20 -31.72 -30.65
C ARG A 186 -27.93 -32.56 -30.62
N HIS A 187 -26.76 -31.93 -30.75
CA HIS A 187 -25.46 -32.60 -30.63
C HIS A 187 -25.36 -33.45 -29.35
N ARG A 188 -25.08 -34.74 -29.52
CA ARG A 188 -24.86 -35.73 -28.47
C ARG A 188 -23.71 -35.29 -27.57
N THR A 189 -24.01 -34.82 -26.36
CA THR A 189 -23.02 -34.26 -25.43
C THR A 189 -22.12 -35.35 -24.84
N GLN A 190 -20.89 -35.45 -25.34
CA GLN A 190 -19.92 -36.47 -24.90
C GLN A 190 -19.71 -36.44 -23.38
N THR A 191 -20.09 -37.53 -22.72
CA THR A 191 -19.62 -37.93 -21.40
C THR A 191 -18.29 -38.68 -21.51
N ILE A 192 -17.54 -38.70 -20.40
CA ILE A 192 -16.31 -39.47 -20.20
C ILE A 192 -16.39 -40.06 -18.79
N THR A 193 -16.24 -41.37 -18.69
CA THR A 193 -16.08 -42.10 -17.44
C THR A 193 -14.71 -41.81 -16.83
N CYS A 194 -14.64 -41.42 -15.56
CA CYS A 194 -13.36 -41.20 -14.90
C CYS A 194 -12.61 -42.51 -14.72
N PRO A 195 -11.37 -42.69 -15.23
CA PRO A 195 -10.67 -43.97 -15.13
C PRO A 195 -10.35 -44.36 -13.67
N HIS A 196 -10.18 -43.38 -12.78
CA HIS A 196 -9.74 -43.55 -11.39
C HIS A 196 -10.87 -43.81 -10.37
N CYS A 197 -12.11 -43.39 -10.64
CA CYS A 197 -13.26 -43.61 -9.72
C CYS A 197 -14.56 -44.04 -10.43
N LYS A 198 -14.49 -44.31 -11.75
CA LYS A 198 -15.59 -44.74 -12.63
C LYS A 198 -16.81 -43.82 -12.70
N LEU A 199 -16.74 -42.62 -12.12
CA LEU A 199 -17.80 -41.61 -12.21
C LEU A 199 -17.94 -41.06 -13.63
N ASP A 200 -19.13 -41.15 -14.22
CA ASP A 200 -19.45 -40.55 -15.52
C ASP A 200 -19.64 -39.03 -15.43
N LEU A 201 -18.94 -38.31 -16.31
CA LEU A 201 -18.83 -36.86 -16.27
C LEU A 201 -18.97 -36.28 -17.67
N TYR A 202 -19.68 -35.17 -17.83
CA TYR A 202 -19.60 -34.38 -19.05
C TYR A 202 -18.13 -34.01 -19.34
N LYS A 203 -17.68 -34.10 -20.60
CA LYS A 203 -16.29 -33.85 -21.02
C LYS A 203 -15.73 -32.49 -20.56
N LYS A 204 -16.59 -31.48 -20.40
CA LYS A 204 -16.28 -30.16 -19.79
C LYS A 204 -15.95 -30.20 -18.29
N ASN A 205 -16.55 -31.12 -17.54
CA ASN A 205 -16.43 -31.23 -16.08
C ASN A 205 -15.30 -32.18 -15.66
N PHE A 206 -14.94 -33.16 -16.49
CA PHE A 206 -13.92 -34.18 -16.21
C PHE A 206 -12.61 -33.59 -15.67
N LYS A 207 -12.04 -32.56 -16.31
CA LYS A 207 -10.80 -31.91 -15.85
C LYS A 207 -10.92 -31.25 -14.47
N THR A 208 -12.08 -30.69 -14.14
CA THR A 208 -12.35 -30.07 -12.83
C THR A 208 -12.57 -31.11 -11.73
N HIS A 209 -13.19 -32.24 -12.07
CA HIS A 209 -13.33 -33.39 -11.17
C HIS A 209 -11.95 -33.98 -10.81
N CYS A 210 -11.11 -34.30 -11.80
CA CYS A 210 -9.79 -34.89 -11.54
C CYS A 210 -8.91 -33.98 -10.67
N ARG A 211 -8.93 -32.65 -10.90
CA ARG A 211 -8.22 -31.66 -10.07
C ARG A 211 -8.75 -31.55 -8.62
N ARG A 212 -9.96 -32.02 -8.33
CA ARG A 212 -10.59 -31.95 -7.00
C ARG A 212 -10.60 -33.28 -6.23
N LYS A 213 -10.44 -34.42 -6.90
CA LYS A 213 -10.54 -35.76 -6.29
C LYS A 213 -9.35 -36.69 -6.59
N HIS A 214 -8.48 -36.34 -7.54
CA HIS A 214 -7.36 -37.18 -8.00
C HIS A 214 -6.06 -36.39 -8.19
N THR A 215 -5.81 -35.37 -7.37
CA THR A 215 -4.71 -34.40 -7.54
C THR A 215 -3.33 -35.07 -7.65
N GLN A 216 -3.04 -36.06 -6.80
CA GLN A 216 -1.78 -36.83 -6.83
C GLN A 216 -1.58 -37.59 -8.17
N ASN A 217 -2.67 -38.06 -8.78
CA ASN A 217 -2.65 -38.71 -10.11
C ASN A 217 -2.66 -37.69 -11.27
N PHE A 218 -2.69 -36.38 -10.98
CA PHE A 218 -2.83 -35.32 -11.98
C PHE A 218 -1.56 -34.48 -12.19
N GLU A 219 -0.56 -34.61 -11.32
CA GLU A 219 0.69 -33.82 -11.35
C GLU A 219 1.97 -34.68 -11.42
N THR A 220 1.82 -36.01 -11.37
CA THR A 220 2.91 -36.97 -11.64
C THR A 220 3.32 -36.92 -13.12
N VAL A 221 4.64 -36.95 -13.36
CA VAL A 221 5.26 -36.93 -14.70
C VAL A 221 5.46 -38.37 -15.19
N SER A 222 5.11 -38.64 -16.44
CA SER A 222 5.34 -39.92 -17.12
C SER A 222 5.61 -39.71 -18.61
N GLN A 223 6.00 -40.77 -19.33
CA GLN A 223 6.33 -40.72 -20.76
C GLN A 223 5.14 -40.28 -21.66
N ASP A 224 3.91 -40.61 -21.27
CA ASP A 224 2.67 -40.16 -21.90
C ASP A 224 2.22 -38.76 -21.42
N ARG A 225 2.83 -38.23 -20.35
CA ARG A 225 2.35 -37.05 -19.63
C ARG A 225 3.50 -36.26 -18.97
N PHE A 226 4.18 -35.46 -19.77
CA PHE A 226 5.19 -34.49 -19.33
C PHE A 226 4.83 -33.07 -19.78
N LEU A 227 5.51 -32.07 -19.23
CA LEU A 227 5.39 -30.69 -19.67
C LEU A 227 6.28 -30.43 -20.88
N SER A 228 5.71 -29.87 -21.95
CA SER A 228 6.46 -29.49 -23.15
C SER A 228 7.62 -28.56 -22.77
N SER A 229 8.81 -28.87 -23.28
CA SER A 229 10.06 -28.23 -22.89
C SER A 229 11.02 -28.05 -24.07
N GLN A 230 11.88 -27.05 -24.00
CA GLN A 230 12.84 -26.67 -25.03
C GLN A 230 14.11 -26.13 -24.37
N CYS A 231 15.30 -26.55 -24.81
CA CYS A 231 16.55 -25.96 -24.35
C CYS A 231 16.74 -24.54 -24.94
N VAL A 232 17.15 -23.58 -24.12
CA VAL A 232 17.37 -22.17 -24.53
C VAL A 232 18.79 -21.68 -24.28
N ASP A 233 19.61 -22.46 -23.54
CA ASP A 233 21.03 -22.22 -23.28
C ASP A 233 21.68 -23.52 -22.82
N VAL A 234 22.43 -24.17 -23.71
CA VAL A 234 23.11 -25.45 -23.42
C VAL A 234 24.30 -25.26 -22.48
N LYS A 235 25.06 -24.16 -22.59
CA LYS A 235 26.24 -23.86 -21.75
C LYS A 235 25.87 -23.82 -20.26
N ASN A 236 24.73 -23.24 -19.95
CA ASN A 236 24.22 -23.07 -18.59
C ASN A 236 23.13 -24.09 -18.19
N GLY A 237 22.68 -24.94 -19.11
CA GLY A 237 21.64 -25.95 -18.85
C GLY A 237 20.26 -25.34 -18.57
N VAL A 238 19.92 -24.24 -19.28
CA VAL A 238 18.64 -23.53 -19.11
C VAL A 238 17.63 -24.00 -20.16
N PHE A 239 16.42 -24.29 -19.69
CA PHE A 239 15.30 -24.75 -20.50
C PHE A 239 14.09 -23.83 -20.26
N ALA A 240 13.24 -23.67 -21.28
CA ALA A 240 11.88 -23.18 -21.13
C ALA A 240 10.94 -24.39 -21.03
N VAL A 241 10.00 -24.36 -20.09
CA VAL A 241 9.03 -25.45 -19.82
C VAL A 241 7.64 -24.86 -19.65
N ASP A 242 6.60 -25.51 -20.14
CA ASP A 242 5.22 -25.06 -19.90
C ASP A 242 4.86 -25.09 -18.41
N LYS A 243 4.21 -24.03 -17.90
CA LYS A 243 4.03 -23.83 -16.45
C LYS A 243 3.11 -24.87 -15.80
N SER A 244 2.14 -25.44 -16.53
CA SER A 244 1.15 -26.37 -15.97
C SER A 244 0.56 -27.31 -17.02
N PHE A 245 0.24 -28.55 -16.63
CA PHE A 245 -0.39 -29.58 -17.48
C PHE A 245 -1.79 -29.21 -17.99
N SER A 246 -2.40 -28.16 -17.45
CA SER A 246 -3.67 -27.64 -17.92
C SER A 246 -3.79 -26.14 -17.61
N GLY A 247 -4.56 -25.43 -18.43
CA GLY A 247 -4.75 -23.98 -18.35
C GLY A 247 -4.28 -23.26 -19.61
N ALA A 248 -4.08 -21.95 -19.52
CA ALA A 248 -3.43 -21.19 -20.56
C ALA A 248 -1.92 -21.46 -20.51
N ALA A 249 -1.42 -22.25 -21.46
CA ALA A 249 -0.01 -22.54 -21.65
C ALA A 249 0.82 -21.24 -21.61
N LYS A 250 1.88 -21.24 -20.79
CA LYS A 250 2.76 -20.12 -20.50
C LYS A 250 4.12 -20.71 -20.14
N PRO A 251 5.20 -20.37 -20.83
CA PRO A 251 6.50 -20.91 -20.51
C PRO A 251 7.07 -20.26 -19.25
N VAL A 252 7.93 -21.00 -18.55
CA VAL A 252 8.77 -20.58 -17.42
C VAL A 252 10.17 -21.15 -17.61
N HIS A 253 11.19 -20.47 -17.07
CA HIS A 253 12.55 -20.99 -17.12
C HIS A 253 12.84 -21.99 -16.00
N VAL A 254 13.68 -22.96 -16.31
CA VAL A 254 14.31 -23.87 -15.34
C VAL A 254 15.77 -24.07 -15.71
N VAL A 255 16.58 -24.46 -14.72
CA VAL A 255 17.98 -24.89 -14.91
C VAL A 255 18.10 -26.30 -14.38
N LYS A 256 18.67 -27.20 -15.19
CA LYS A 256 19.11 -28.54 -14.77
C LYS A 256 20.48 -28.78 -15.39
N LYS A 257 21.52 -28.28 -14.69
CA LYS A 257 22.92 -28.51 -15.01
C LYS A 257 23.50 -29.51 -14.00
N THR A 258 23.84 -30.69 -14.47
CA THR A 258 24.37 -31.82 -13.68
C THR A 258 25.75 -32.26 -14.19
N TRP A 259 26.50 -31.32 -14.80
CA TRP A 259 27.80 -31.56 -15.43
C TRP A 259 28.76 -30.39 -15.20
N GLY A 260 30.05 -30.72 -15.05
CA GLY A 260 31.10 -29.77 -14.67
C GLY A 260 31.02 -29.33 -13.19
N LEU A 261 31.93 -28.45 -12.79
CA LEU A 261 32.16 -28.03 -11.39
C LEU A 261 31.00 -27.25 -10.71
N SER A 262 29.83 -27.16 -11.33
CA SER A 262 28.68 -26.37 -10.84
C SER A 262 27.35 -27.08 -11.08
N HIS A 263 26.97 -27.94 -10.15
CA HIS A 263 25.64 -28.59 -10.15
C HIS A 263 24.57 -27.56 -9.78
N LYS A 264 23.56 -27.37 -10.64
CA LYS A 264 22.53 -26.34 -10.49
C LYS A 264 21.17 -26.85 -10.98
N ILE A 265 20.27 -27.14 -10.03
CA ILE A 265 18.89 -27.56 -10.28
C ILE A 265 17.94 -26.55 -9.63
N VAL A 266 17.28 -25.73 -10.48
CA VAL A 266 16.46 -24.58 -10.03
C VAL A 266 15.27 -24.37 -10.99
N CYS A 267 14.07 -24.18 -10.44
CA CYS A 267 12.89 -23.75 -11.21
C CYS A 267 12.61 -22.25 -10.96
N GLU A 268 12.17 -21.49 -11.96
CA GLU A 268 11.76 -20.08 -11.78
C GLU A 268 10.52 -19.94 -10.87
N VAL A 269 9.62 -20.92 -10.91
CA VAL A 269 8.33 -20.92 -10.21
C VAL A 269 8.53 -20.93 -8.70
N ASP A 270 8.04 -19.88 -8.03
CA ASP A 270 8.19 -19.69 -6.58
C ASP A 270 7.78 -20.91 -5.75
N GLN A 271 6.64 -21.53 -6.07
CA GLN A 271 6.15 -22.73 -5.36
C GLN A 271 7.14 -23.89 -5.44
N CYS A 272 7.73 -24.13 -6.61
CA CYS A 272 8.67 -25.23 -6.80
C CYS A 272 9.99 -25.01 -6.05
N ARG A 273 10.37 -23.74 -5.81
CA ARG A 273 11.49 -23.38 -4.93
C ARG A 273 11.12 -23.59 -3.46
N LEU A 274 9.99 -23.04 -3.01
CA LEU A 274 9.49 -23.22 -1.64
C LEU A 274 9.35 -24.70 -1.26
N ASN A 275 8.79 -25.53 -2.15
CA ASN A 275 8.64 -26.97 -1.92
C ASN A 275 9.99 -27.71 -1.88
N ARG A 276 10.95 -27.34 -2.74
CA ARG A 276 12.32 -27.87 -2.71
C ARG A 276 13.03 -27.51 -1.41
N ASP A 277 12.90 -26.26 -0.99
CA ASP A 277 13.56 -25.72 0.19
C ASP A 277 12.91 -26.28 1.47
N PHE A 278 11.61 -26.59 1.45
CA PHE A 278 10.93 -27.37 2.48
C PHE A 278 11.44 -28.82 2.53
N ALA A 279 11.46 -29.52 1.39
CA ALA A 279 11.94 -30.90 1.31
C ALA A 279 13.40 -31.03 1.82
N HIS A 280 14.27 -30.07 1.49
CA HIS A 280 15.62 -29.97 2.05
C HIS A 280 15.63 -29.79 3.57
N ARG A 281 14.74 -28.96 4.15
CA ARG A 281 14.62 -28.82 5.62
C ARG A 281 14.07 -30.07 6.29
N SER A 282 13.29 -30.88 5.57
CA SER A 282 12.70 -32.14 6.03
C SER A 282 13.57 -33.39 5.74
N GLY A 283 14.82 -33.23 5.30
CA GLY A 283 15.71 -34.34 4.94
C GLY A 283 15.32 -35.11 3.66
N MET A 284 14.26 -34.68 2.96
CA MET A 284 13.73 -35.33 1.76
C MET A 284 14.48 -34.84 0.50
N LEU A 285 15.67 -35.39 0.26
CA LEU A 285 16.49 -35.12 -0.92
C LEU A 285 16.72 -36.38 -1.76
N PRO A 286 16.81 -36.27 -3.11
CA PRO A 286 16.68 -35.05 -3.91
C PRO A 286 15.23 -34.74 -4.31
N TYR A 287 14.77 -33.51 -4.06
CA TYR A 287 13.47 -33.03 -4.55
C TYR A 287 13.59 -32.43 -5.96
N GLU A 288 12.95 -33.05 -6.94
CA GLU A 288 12.69 -32.45 -8.26
C GLU A 288 11.19 -32.17 -8.45
N CYS A 289 10.83 -30.93 -8.82
CA CYS A 289 9.46 -30.59 -9.18
C CYS A 289 9.09 -31.14 -10.58
N HIS A 290 7.79 -31.13 -10.91
CA HIS A 290 7.30 -31.65 -12.18
C HIS A 290 7.87 -30.94 -13.42
N HIS A 291 8.28 -29.65 -13.34
CA HIS A 291 8.99 -28.97 -14.44
C HIS A 291 10.39 -29.53 -14.67
N ILE A 292 11.13 -29.85 -13.61
CA ILE A 292 12.49 -30.40 -13.67
C ILE A 292 12.46 -31.86 -14.12
N LYS A 293 11.49 -32.64 -13.61
CA LYS A 293 11.27 -34.04 -14.03
C LYS A 293 10.85 -34.15 -15.51
N SER A 294 10.05 -33.21 -16.01
CA SER A 294 9.64 -33.20 -17.43
C SER A 294 10.81 -33.05 -18.41
N LEU A 295 11.97 -32.53 -17.97
CA LEU A 295 13.16 -32.41 -18.82
C LEU A 295 13.73 -33.76 -19.27
N GLN A 296 13.38 -34.87 -18.61
CA GLN A 296 13.72 -36.23 -19.05
C GLN A 296 13.13 -36.56 -20.44
N TYR A 297 12.09 -35.83 -20.86
CA TYR A 297 11.40 -35.98 -22.13
C TYR A 297 11.54 -34.71 -23.01
N CYS A 298 12.51 -33.84 -22.70
CA CYS A 298 12.84 -32.69 -23.55
C CYS A 298 13.47 -33.17 -24.87
N PRO A 299 13.00 -32.69 -26.03
CA PRO A 299 13.70 -32.91 -27.30
C PRO A 299 15.15 -32.42 -27.26
N GLN A 300 16.01 -33.06 -28.07
CA GLN A 300 17.40 -32.66 -28.22
C GLN A 300 17.51 -31.23 -28.77
N ALA A 301 18.56 -30.49 -28.39
CA ALA A 301 18.75 -29.11 -28.80
C ALA A 301 19.40 -29.03 -30.19
N ASP A 302 18.65 -28.51 -31.19
CA ASP A 302 19.14 -28.32 -32.56
C ASP A 302 20.24 -27.24 -32.69
N ASN A 303 20.50 -26.46 -31.63
CA ASN A 303 21.51 -25.39 -31.52
C ASN A 303 21.46 -24.27 -32.58
N GLN A 304 20.47 -24.26 -33.48
CA GLN A 304 20.24 -23.20 -34.44
C GLN A 304 19.62 -21.96 -33.76
N TYR A 305 20.47 -21.01 -33.37
CA TYR A 305 20.05 -19.72 -32.82
C TYR A 305 20.05 -18.63 -33.89
N VAL A 306 19.00 -17.80 -33.90
CA VAL A 306 18.89 -16.67 -34.84
C VAL A 306 19.96 -15.62 -34.52
N ASN A 307 20.93 -15.44 -35.42
CA ASN A 307 21.93 -14.38 -35.30
C ASN A 307 21.29 -13.02 -35.62
N LEU A 308 21.24 -12.13 -34.63
CA LEU A 308 20.70 -10.79 -34.77
C LEU A 308 21.75 -9.86 -35.39
N SER A 309 21.63 -9.60 -36.70
CA SER A 309 22.56 -8.73 -37.45
C SER A 309 22.37 -7.25 -37.13
N GLU A 310 23.46 -6.49 -37.15
CA GLU A 310 23.44 -5.04 -36.93
C GLU A 310 22.71 -4.30 -38.07
N GLU A 311 22.83 -4.79 -39.31
CA GLU A 311 22.09 -4.30 -40.49
C GLU A 311 20.56 -4.31 -40.26
N THR A 312 20.03 -5.42 -39.70
CA THR A 312 18.61 -5.52 -39.34
C THR A 312 18.21 -4.44 -38.34
N LEU A 313 19.11 -4.09 -37.42
CA LEU A 313 18.88 -3.06 -36.41
C LEU A 313 18.99 -1.64 -36.99
N GLU A 314 19.80 -1.43 -38.02
CA GLU A 314 19.87 -0.15 -38.77
C GLU A 314 18.58 0.11 -39.55
N ILE A 315 18.08 -0.89 -40.29
CA ILE A 315 16.78 -0.81 -40.97
C ILE A 315 15.67 -0.45 -39.96
N MET A 316 15.71 -0.99 -38.74
CA MET A 316 14.77 -0.62 -37.67
C MET A 316 14.95 0.81 -37.13
N VAL A 317 16.15 1.37 -37.14
CA VAL A 317 16.40 2.78 -36.77
C VAL A 317 15.91 3.72 -37.86
N ASP A 318 16.16 3.42 -39.13
CA ASP A 318 15.74 4.25 -40.26
C ASP A 318 14.22 4.24 -40.46
N GLN A 319 13.57 3.09 -40.23
CA GLN A 319 12.11 2.98 -40.11
C GLN A 319 11.55 3.57 -38.78
N LYS A 320 12.40 4.14 -37.92
CA LYS A 320 12.06 4.83 -36.67
C LYS A 320 11.36 3.94 -35.61
N TRP A 321 11.65 2.65 -35.59
CA TRP A 321 11.29 1.77 -34.47
C TRP A 321 12.14 2.04 -33.22
N PHE A 322 13.40 2.43 -33.42
CA PHE A 322 14.38 2.74 -32.37
C PHE A 322 15.15 4.03 -32.68
N GLY A 323 15.67 4.70 -31.65
CA GLY A 323 16.63 5.82 -31.79
C GLY A 323 18.07 5.35 -31.64
N LYS A 324 19.05 6.17 -32.05
CA LYS A 324 20.49 5.83 -32.05
C LYS A 324 21.02 5.38 -30.68
N GLU A 325 20.59 6.04 -29.60
CA GLU A 325 20.87 5.65 -28.20
C GLU A 325 20.40 4.21 -27.88
N ARG A 326 19.23 3.82 -28.41
CA ARG A 326 18.69 2.46 -28.25
C ARG A 326 19.43 1.45 -29.14
N LYS A 327 19.93 1.84 -30.33
CA LYS A 327 20.85 0.99 -31.13
C LYS A 327 22.07 0.62 -30.30
N ALA A 328 22.77 1.63 -29.76
CA ALA A 328 23.95 1.42 -28.91
C ALA A 328 23.64 0.53 -27.68
N SER A 329 22.50 0.76 -27.02
CA SER A 329 22.06 -0.06 -25.88
C SER A 329 21.86 -1.54 -26.24
N LEU A 330 21.33 -1.83 -27.44
CA LEU A 330 21.05 -3.20 -27.90
C LEU A 330 22.33 -3.92 -28.36
N LEU A 331 23.24 -3.21 -29.01
CA LEU A 331 24.55 -3.72 -29.40
C LEU A 331 25.43 -4.03 -28.18
N HIS A 332 25.30 -3.24 -27.10
CA HIS A 332 25.96 -3.55 -25.82
C HIS A 332 25.46 -4.88 -25.25
N CYS A 333 24.13 -5.09 -25.17
CA CYS A 333 23.56 -6.37 -24.72
C CYS A 333 23.95 -7.55 -25.63
N LYS A 334 24.10 -7.33 -26.95
CA LYS A 334 24.65 -8.35 -27.86
C LYS A 334 26.10 -8.70 -27.50
N LYS A 335 26.97 -7.71 -27.29
CA LYS A 335 28.36 -7.94 -26.87
C LYS A 335 28.48 -8.66 -25.51
N GLU A 336 27.60 -8.36 -24.56
CA GLU A 336 27.53 -9.09 -23.27
C GLU A 336 27.16 -10.58 -23.50
N ALA A 337 26.16 -10.86 -24.32
CA ALA A 337 25.72 -12.24 -24.62
C ALA A 337 26.76 -13.03 -25.44
N ASP A 338 27.36 -12.39 -26.45
CA ASP A 338 28.39 -12.98 -27.30
C ASP A 338 29.66 -13.29 -26.50
N ALA A 339 30.08 -12.41 -25.56
CA ALA A 339 31.22 -12.64 -24.67
C ALA A 339 30.96 -13.78 -23.66
N GLU A 340 29.73 -13.93 -23.18
CA GLU A 340 29.30 -15.10 -22.41
C GLU A 340 29.06 -16.35 -23.28
N GLY A 341 29.17 -16.28 -24.61
CA GLY A 341 28.94 -17.42 -25.50
C GLY A 341 27.52 -17.99 -25.39
N VAL A 342 26.51 -17.14 -25.21
CA VAL A 342 25.10 -17.52 -25.06
C VAL A 342 24.19 -16.74 -26.01
N PRO A 343 23.09 -17.32 -26.52
CA PRO A 343 22.25 -16.63 -27.50
C PRO A 343 21.45 -15.49 -26.87
N LEU A 344 21.64 -14.26 -27.34
CA LEU A 344 20.96 -13.05 -26.84
C LEU A 344 19.42 -13.21 -26.78
N SER A 345 18.83 -13.92 -27.74
CA SER A 345 17.41 -14.26 -27.72
C SER A 345 17.06 -15.53 -28.48
N VAL A 346 16.02 -16.23 -28.03
CA VAL A 346 15.53 -17.50 -28.59
C VAL A 346 14.00 -17.44 -28.62
N GLN A 347 13.38 -17.59 -29.79
CA GLN A 347 11.94 -17.78 -29.89
C GLN A 347 11.54 -19.16 -29.35
N LEU A 348 10.51 -19.18 -28.51
CA LEU A 348 10.04 -20.40 -27.87
C LEU A 348 8.98 -21.09 -28.72
N THR A 349 9.13 -22.40 -28.90
CA THR A 349 8.07 -23.29 -29.42
C THR A 349 7.08 -23.68 -28.32
N VAL A 350 7.47 -23.53 -27.06
CA VAL A 350 6.68 -23.85 -25.86
C VAL A 350 5.85 -22.66 -25.37
N GLY A 351 4.61 -22.96 -24.97
CA GLY A 351 3.71 -22.04 -24.31
C GLY A 351 2.86 -21.13 -25.22
N GLY A 352 1.55 -21.10 -24.96
CA GLY A 352 0.57 -20.19 -25.55
C GLY A 352 -0.20 -20.77 -26.74
N PRO A 353 -1.37 -20.19 -27.09
CA PRO A 353 -2.01 -20.44 -28.39
C PRO A 353 -1.21 -19.75 -29.51
N PRO A 354 -1.29 -20.21 -30.78
CA PRO A 354 -0.51 -19.65 -31.92
C PRO A 354 -0.67 -18.14 -32.20
N SER A 355 -1.63 -17.47 -31.55
CA SER A 355 -1.78 -16.00 -31.60
C SER A 355 -0.90 -15.24 -30.59
N LYS A 356 -0.06 -15.94 -29.80
CA LYS A 356 0.94 -15.35 -28.91
C LYS A 356 2.30 -15.94 -29.24
N ILE A 357 3.34 -15.10 -29.30
CA ILE A 357 4.73 -15.52 -29.51
C ILE A 357 5.51 -15.21 -28.23
N HIS A 358 6.30 -16.18 -27.76
CA HIS A 358 7.16 -16.04 -26.58
C HIS A 358 8.63 -16.06 -26.99
N ILE A 359 9.46 -15.21 -26.37
CA ILE A 359 10.88 -15.09 -26.66
C ILE A 359 11.65 -15.04 -25.35
N SER A 360 12.55 -16.01 -25.15
CA SER A 360 13.56 -15.96 -24.09
C SER A 360 14.64 -14.96 -24.46
N VAL A 361 14.90 -13.98 -23.60
CA VAL A 361 15.93 -12.95 -23.78
C VAL A 361 16.95 -13.07 -22.67
N PHE A 362 18.24 -13.00 -23.02
CA PHE A 362 19.34 -12.97 -22.08
C PHE A 362 19.35 -11.67 -21.27
N GLU A 363 19.64 -11.78 -19.98
CA GLU A 363 19.73 -10.68 -19.03
C GLU A 363 20.72 -11.08 -17.94
N PRO A 364 21.99 -10.63 -18.00
CA PRO A 364 23.03 -11.04 -17.05
C PRO A 364 22.75 -10.53 -15.63
N LYS A 365 21.92 -9.49 -15.45
CA LYS A 365 21.65 -8.89 -14.14
C LYS A 365 20.54 -9.66 -13.44
N ILE A 366 20.94 -10.48 -12.46
CA ILE A 366 20.03 -11.21 -11.58
C ILE A 366 19.10 -10.21 -10.88
N THR A 367 17.81 -10.28 -11.21
CA THR A 367 16.76 -9.36 -10.76
C THR A 367 15.50 -10.15 -10.42
N TYR A 368 14.55 -9.53 -9.71
CA TYR A 368 13.34 -10.25 -9.28
C TYR A 368 12.53 -10.86 -10.45
N TYR A 369 12.69 -10.30 -11.66
CA TYR A 369 12.04 -10.70 -12.91
C TYR A 369 12.97 -11.42 -13.92
N SER A 370 14.27 -11.56 -13.61
CA SER A 370 15.25 -12.35 -14.37
C SER A 370 16.17 -13.07 -13.39
N ARG A 371 15.72 -14.23 -12.91
CA ARG A 371 16.36 -14.96 -11.80
C ARG A 371 17.38 -16.02 -12.26
N LEU A 372 17.34 -16.39 -13.54
CA LEU A 372 18.09 -17.49 -14.14
C LEU A 372 18.97 -17.02 -15.33
N GLY A 373 19.40 -15.75 -15.33
CA GLY A 373 20.15 -15.13 -16.43
C GLY A 373 19.32 -14.85 -17.70
N ARG A 374 18.00 -15.11 -17.64
CA ARG A 374 17.05 -14.99 -18.74
C ARG A 374 15.67 -14.60 -18.22
N LEU A 375 14.92 -13.88 -19.05
CA LEU A 375 13.48 -13.60 -18.87
C LEU A 375 12.71 -13.90 -20.16
N ILE A 376 11.37 -13.93 -20.08
CA ILE A 376 10.51 -14.18 -21.24
C ILE A 376 9.71 -12.92 -21.59
N VAL A 377 9.76 -12.53 -22.87
CA VAL A 377 8.91 -11.50 -23.47
C VAL A 377 7.79 -12.18 -24.24
N ALA A 378 6.55 -11.70 -24.10
CA ALA A 378 5.38 -12.21 -24.81
C ALA A 378 4.77 -11.13 -25.72
N TYR A 379 4.57 -11.46 -27.00
CA TYR A 379 3.87 -10.64 -27.97
C TYR A 379 2.49 -11.23 -28.28
N ASP A 380 1.44 -10.42 -28.16
CA ASP A 380 0.06 -10.80 -28.50
C ASP A 380 -0.32 -10.26 -29.88
N ARG A 381 -0.49 -11.15 -30.87
CA ARG A 381 -0.81 -10.79 -32.26
C ARG A 381 -2.21 -10.21 -32.45
N LYS A 382 -3.16 -10.49 -31.55
CA LYS A 382 -4.55 -9.99 -31.65
C LYS A 382 -4.68 -8.56 -31.15
N HIS A 383 -3.94 -8.22 -30.10
CA HIS A 383 -4.04 -6.91 -29.43
C HIS A 383 -2.84 -5.98 -29.72
N ASN A 384 -1.83 -6.47 -30.46
CA ASN A 384 -0.55 -5.79 -30.70
C ASN A 384 0.12 -5.30 -29.39
N THR A 385 0.08 -6.13 -28.34
CA THR A 385 0.64 -5.78 -27.03
C THR A 385 1.91 -6.57 -26.70
N TRP A 386 2.88 -5.88 -26.10
CA TRP A 386 4.19 -6.41 -25.74
C TRP A 386 4.34 -6.45 -24.22
N HIS A 387 4.44 -7.65 -23.66
CA HIS A 387 4.53 -7.90 -22.23
C HIS A 387 5.93 -8.40 -21.89
N CYS A 388 6.57 -7.79 -20.88
CA CYS A 388 7.83 -8.25 -20.31
C CYS A 388 7.74 -8.05 -18.80
N SER A 389 8.24 -9.00 -18.01
CA SER A 389 8.21 -8.94 -16.55
C SER A 389 8.94 -7.72 -15.96
N CYS A 390 9.82 -7.06 -16.71
CA CYS A 390 10.53 -5.85 -16.28
C CYS A 390 9.74 -4.53 -16.50
N SER A 391 8.65 -4.50 -17.30
CA SER A 391 8.00 -3.23 -17.68
C SER A 391 6.54 -3.36 -18.13
N LYS A 392 5.68 -2.45 -17.63
CA LYS A 392 4.24 -2.38 -17.97
C LYS A 392 4.04 -2.33 -19.48
N ALA A 393 2.97 -2.91 -20.01
CA ALA A 393 2.80 -3.17 -21.45
C ALA A 393 3.16 -1.98 -22.37
N ARG A 394 2.68 -0.77 -22.05
CA ARG A 394 2.92 0.48 -22.82
C ARG A 394 4.31 1.12 -22.63
N GLN A 395 5.14 0.66 -21.68
CA GLN A 395 6.50 1.16 -21.46
C GLN A 395 7.52 0.36 -22.30
N SER A 396 8.51 1.04 -22.87
CA SER A 396 9.62 0.42 -23.60
C SER A 396 10.76 0.01 -22.64
N CYS A 397 11.43 -1.09 -22.96
CA CYS A 397 12.62 -1.60 -22.27
C CYS A 397 13.52 -2.32 -23.28
N ASN A 398 14.76 -2.62 -22.89
CA ASN A 398 15.71 -3.29 -23.79
C ASN A 398 15.21 -4.69 -24.18
N HIS A 399 14.64 -5.49 -23.27
CA HIS A 399 14.15 -6.84 -23.61
C HIS A 399 13.00 -6.83 -24.63
N LYS A 400 12.05 -5.89 -24.52
CA LYS A 400 11.01 -5.70 -25.55
C LYS A 400 11.60 -5.20 -26.87
N ALA A 401 12.71 -4.49 -26.85
CA ALA A 401 13.41 -4.04 -28.05
C ALA A 401 14.22 -5.18 -28.71
N ILE A 402 14.90 -6.04 -27.93
CA ILE A 402 15.54 -7.28 -28.40
C ILE A 402 14.48 -8.22 -29.00
N ALA A 403 13.36 -8.45 -28.30
CA ALA A 403 12.27 -9.29 -28.81
C ALA A 403 11.61 -8.71 -30.08
N LYS A 404 11.58 -7.37 -30.22
CA LYS A 404 11.16 -6.71 -31.47
C LYS A 404 12.17 -6.89 -32.59
N TRP A 405 13.47 -6.77 -32.32
CA TRP A 405 14.55 -7.02 -33.28
C TRP A 405 14.51 -8.47 -33.78
N HIS A 406 14.30 -9.43 -32.87
CA HIS A 406 14.11 -10.84 -33.18
C HIS A 406 12.88 -11.10 -34.07
N LEU A 407 11.71 -10.50 -33.77
CA LEU A 407 10.52 -10.67 -34.63
C LEU A 407 10.55 -9.83 -35.91
N PHE A 408 11.33 -8.76 -35.98
CA PHE A 408 11.51 -7.99 -37.20
C PHE A 408 12.40 -8.76 -38.19
N GLY A 409 13.48 -9.38 -37.72
CA GLY A 409 14.34 -10.24 -38.54
C GLY A 409 13.73 -11.59 -38.94
N THR A 410 12.71 -12.08 -38.23
CA THR A 410 12.08 -13.39 -38.52
C THR A 410 10.65 -13.34 -39.07
N ASN A 411 9.90 -12.25 -38.85
CA ASN A 411 8.46 -12.16 -39.13
C ASN A 411 8.03 -10.73 -39.55
N GLY A 412 8.64 -10.20 -40.62
CA GLY A 412 8.44 -8.81 -41.09
C GLY A 412 6.97 -8.40 -41.36
N GLU A 413 6.11 -9.34 -41.77
CA GLU A 413 4.67 -9.12 -42.03
C GLU A 413 3.89 -8.56 -40.81
N LEU A 414 4.39 -8.73 -39.59
CA LEU A 414 3.70 -8.33 -38.35
C LEU A 414 3.56 -6.80 -38.14
N PHE A 415 4.17 -5.97 -39.00
CA PHE A 415 4.46 -4.56 -38.70
C PHE A 415 3.75 -3.52 -39.58
N ARG A 416 2.83 -3.94 -40.47
CA ARG A 416 2.05 -3.07 -41.38
C ARG A 416 0.89 -2.36 -40.63
N LYS A 417 0.66 -1.06 -40.90
CA LYS A 417 -0.21 -0.17 -40.08
C LYS A 417 -1.60 0.08 -40.68
N VAL A 418 -2.61 0.26 -39.81
CA VAL A 418 -3.93 0.87 -40.08
C VAL A 418 -4.23 1.90 -38.96
N LYS A 419 -5.07 2.91 -39.23
CA LYS A 419 -5.44 4.01 -38.29
C LYS A 419 -6.91 3.94 -37.85
N SER A 420 -7.25 4.62 -36.75
CA SER A 420 -8.61 5.01 -36.36
C SER A 420 -8.58 6.37 -35.62
N THR A 421 -9.74 7.01 -35.44
CA THR A 421 -9.91 8.40 -34.94
C THR A 421 -11.18 8.57 -34.10
N GLU A 422 -11.18 9.49 -33.13
CA GLU A 422 -12.30 9.83 -32.23
C GLU A 422 -12.42 11.36 -32.03
N ALA A 423 -13.59 11.85 -31.59
CA ALA A 423 -13.90 13.26 -31.28
C ALA A 423 -14.79 13.40 -30.01
N LYS A 424 -15.18 14.62 -29.57
CA LYS A 424 -15.54 14.93 -28.17
C LYS A 424 -16.89 15.66 -27.92
N SER A 425 -17.50 15.42 -26.74
CA SER A 425 -18.17 16.40 -25.82
C SER A 425 -19.43 17.19 -26.31
N PRO A 426 -20.18 18.00 -25.50
CA PRO A 426 -20.13 18.33 -24.04
C PRO A 426 -21.52 18.28 -23.28
N ASP A 427 -21.63 19.00 -22.14
CA ASP A 427 -22.71 19.14 -21.09
C ASP A 427 -23.10 20.67 -20.94
N PRO A 428 -23.89 21.26 -19.98
CA PRO A 428 -24.77 20.80 -18.84
C PRO A 428 -26.16 21.56 -18.69
N PHE A 429 -26.90 21.44 -17.54
CA PHE A 429 -27.54 22.55 -16.70
C PHE A 429 -28.84 22.25 -15.86
N GLN A 430 -28.84 22.64 -14.56
CA GLN A 430 -29.88 23.31 -13.66
C GLN A 430 -31.37 22.82 -13.52
N ASP A 431 -32.16 23.06 -12.43
CA ASP A 431 -32.01 23.61 -11.04
C ASP A 431 -33.21 23.21 -10.10
N SER A 432 -33.13 23.43 -8.77
CA SER A 432 -34.24 23.59 -7.77
C SER A 432 -35.10 22.33 -7.38
N ARG A 433 -36.13 22.27 -6.47
CA ARG A 433 -36.59 22.88 -5.15
C ARG A 433 -37.91 22.15 -4.69
N GLU A 434 -38.54 22.19 -3.49
CA GLU A 434 -38.18 22.43 -2.05
C GLU A 434 -39.35 22.01 -1.07
N TYR A 435 -39.16 22.17 0.26
CA TYR A 435 -40.12 22.35 1.39
C TYR A 435 -40.98 21.24 2.09
N SER A 436 -41.04 21.40 3.42
CA SER A 436 -42.12 21.08 4.42
C SER A 436 -42.13 19.80 5.29
N SER A 437 -41.51 19.94 6.48
CA SER A 437 -41.97 19.58 7.85
C SER A 437 -42.77 18.30 8.17
N SER A 438 -42.24 17.50 9.10
CA SER A 438 -42.97 16.58 10.00
C SER A 438 -42.20 16.42 11.32
N CYS A 439 -42.84 15.91 12.39
CA CYS A 439 -42.22 15.76 13.72
C CYS A 439 -41.33 14.50 13.84
N TYR A 440 -40.33 14.43 12.96
CA TYR A 440 -39.25 13.43 12.90
C TYR A 440 -38.12 14.03 12.05
N PRO A 441 -36.82 13.93 12.44
CA PRO A 441 -36.26 13.11 13.52
C PRO A 441 -36.44 13.67 14.95
N PRO A 442 -36.16 12.88 16.00
CA PRO A 442 -36.42 13.24 17.40
C PRO A 442 -35.25 13.99 18.07
N ASN A 443 -35.34 14.19 19.39
CA ASN A 443 -34.29 14.82 20.21
C ASN A 443 -33.05 13.91 20.40
N ASP A 444 -31.95 14.48 20.88
CA ASP A 444 -30.63 13.79 20.94
C ASP A 444 -30.59 12.60 21.91
N ASN A 445 -31.42 12.60 22.96
CA ASN A 445 -31.58 11.45 23.84
C ASN A 445 -32.25 10.28 23.08
N THR A 446 -33.33 10.53 22.34
CA THR A 446 -33.96 9.51 21.50
C THR A 446 -33.01 9.01 20.40
N ILE A 447 -32.25 9.89 19.74
CA ILE A 447 -31.23 9.47 18.75
C ILE A 447 -30.16 8.59 19.42
N SER A 448 -29.71 8.92 20.64
CA SER A 448 -28.76 8.09 21.39
C SER A 448 -29.28 6.67 21.64
N LYS A 449 -30.56 6.53 22.01
CA LYS A 449 -31.23 5.22 22.16
C LYS A 449 -31.35 4.48 20.83
N MET A 450 -31.71 5.18 19.74
CA MET A 450 -31.76 4.60 18.39
C MET A 450 -30.38 4.07 17.94
N LEU A 451 -29.30 4.80 18.23
CA LEU A 451 -27.93 4.35 17.92
C LEU A 451 -27.53 3.11 18.73
N ASN A 452 -27.83 3.08 20.04
CA ASN A 452 -27.61 1.89 20.88
C ASN A 452 -28.39 0.68 20.33
N TYR A 453 -29.66 0.88 19.95
CA TYR A 453 -30.49 -0.16 19.37
C TYR A 453 -29.92 -0.73 18.06
N LEU A 454 -29.51 0.15 17.14
CA LEU A 454 -28.91 -0.26 15.86
C LEU A 454 -27.63 -1.09 16.07
N LEU A 455 -26.73 -0.62 16.94
CA LEU A 455 -25.46 -1.29 17.27
C LEU A 455 -25.66 -2.63 17.99
N SER A 456 -26.70 -2.77 18.81
CA SER A 456 -26.99 -4.04 19.52
C SER A 456 -27.74 -5.06 18.66
N TYR A 457 -28.71 -4.62 17.85
CA TYR A 457 -29.72 -5.52 17.24
C TYR A 457 -29.78 -5.52 15.71
N LYS A 458 -29.24 -4.51 15.00
CA LYS A 458 -29.36 -4.37 13.53
C LYS A 458 -28.04 -4.42 12.77
N MET A 459 -26.96 -4.81 13.44
CA MET A 459 -25.65 -5.03 12.85
C MET A 459 -25.64 -6.21 11.85
N LEU A 460 -25.10 -5.98 10.65
CA LEU A 460 -24.93 -6.92 9.55
C LEU A 460 -23.70 -7.83 9.77
N PRO A 461 -23.68 -9.08 9.27
CA PRO A 461 -22.47 -9.89 9.26
C PRO A 461 -21.39 -9.29 8.34
N SER A 462 -20.11 -9.53 8.64
CA SER A 462 -18.97 -9.13 7.80
C SER A 462 -19.03 -9.70 6.38
N GLU A 463 -19.39 -10.98 6.27
CA GLU A 463 -19.69 -11.66 5.03
C GLU A 463 -21.20 -11.84 4.85
N LEU A 464 -21.74 -11.27 3.78
CA LEU A 464 -23.15 -11.38 3.42
C LEU A 464 -23.40 -12.64 2.56
N PRO A 465 -24.51 -13.37 2.75
CA PRO A 465 -24.80 -14.58 1.97
C PRO A 465 -24.85 -14.31 0.46
N SER A 466 -24.14 -15.10 -0.34
CA SER A 466 -24.09 -14.93 -1.80
C SER A 466 -25.47 -14.91 -2.49
N PRO A 467 -26.45 -15.77 -2.11
CA PRO A 467 -27.79 -15.71 -2.70
C PRO A 467 -28.50 -14.36 -2.45
N LEU A 468 -28.30 -13.76 -1.28
CA LEU A 468 -28.87 -12.44 -0.94
C LEU A 468 -28.24 -11.32 -1.77
N ILE A 469 -26.94 -11.42 -2.07
CA ILE A 469 -26.23 -10.46 -2.92
C ILE A 469 -26.72 -10.56 -4.37
N GLU A 470 -26.95 -11.77 -4.88
CA GLU A 470 -27.48 -12.02 -6.22
C GLU A 470 -28.94 -11.55 -6.35
N GLN A 471 -29.78 -11.81 -5.34
CA GLN A 471 -31.15 -11.27 -5.24
C GLN A 471 -31.17 -9.74 -5.19
N SER A 472 -30.36 -9.12 -4.31
CA SER A 472 -30.21 -7.67 -4.17
C SER A 472 -29.75 -6.95 -5.45
N ARG A 473 -29.08 -7.67 -6.37
CA ARG A 473 -28.73 -7.19 -7.70
C ARG A 473 -29.92 -7.24 -8.67
N ASP A 474 -30.63 -8.37 -8.70
CA ASP A 474 -31.57 -8.68 -9.78
C ASP A 474 -33.01 -8.19 -9.51
N TRP A 475 -33.39 -7.95 -8.25
CA TRP A 475 -34.76 -7.55 -7.88
C TRP A 475 -35.28 -6.27 -8.56
N ARG A 476 -34.42 -5.33 -8.99
CA ARG A 476 -34.89 -4.14 -9.77
C ARG A 476 -35.50 -4.56 -11.12
N ALA A 477 -34.93 -5.57 -11.76
CA ALA A 477 -35.46 -6.11 -13.02
C ALA A 477 -36.69 -7.02 -12.82
N GLN A 478 -37.04 -7.33 -11.57
CA GLN A 478 -38.12 -8.23 -11.17
C GLN A 478 -39.24 -7.51 -10.38
N ASP A 479 -39.16 -6.17 -10.22
CA ASP A 479 -40.03 -5.34 -9.37
C ASP A 479 -40.25 -5.92 -7.94
N SER A 480 -39.22 -6.59 -7.42
CA SER A 480 -39.32 -7.48 -6.24
C SER A 480 -38.82 -6.86 -4.93
N PHE A 481 -38.46 -5.57 -4.92
CA PHE A 481 -38.12 -4.86 -3.68
C PHE A 481 -39.39 -4.59 -2.84
N PRO A 482 -39.35 -4.76 -1.50
CA PRO A 482 -40.50 -4.46 -0.65
C PRO A 482 -40.92 -2.99 -0.73
N LYS A 483 -42.20 -2.74 -1.03
CA LYS A 483 -42.74 -1.38 -1.23
C LYS A 483 -43.20 -0.70 0.07
N TYR A 484 -43.33 -1.48 1.14
CA TYR A 484 -43.70 -1.03 2.49
C TYR A 484 -42.67 -1.53 3.50
N LEU A 485 -41.86 -0.62 4.04
CA LEU A 485 -40.74 -0.88 4.92
C LEU A 485 -41.15 -0.58 6.37
N ILE A 486 -41.67 -1.62 7.04
CA ILE A 486 -42.28 -1.54 8.37
C ILE A 486 -41.33 -2.21 9.39
N PRO A 487 -41.00 -1.56 10.52
CA PRO A 487 -40.10 -2.14 11.53
C PRO A 487 -40.66 -3.47 12.05
N ALA A 488 -39.83 -4.50 12.17
CA ALA A 488 -40.27 -5.86 12.53
C ALA A 488 -40.74 -5.98 13.98
N GLU A 489 -40.40 -5.02 14.84
CA GLU A 489 -40.57 -5.11 16.29
C GLU A 489 -42.04 -5.01 16.71
N THR A 490 -42.40 -5.77 17.75
CA THR A 490 -43.74 -5.76 18.38
C THR A 490 -43.70 -5.28 19.83
N LYS A 491 -42.54 -5.35 20.49
CA LYS A 491 -42.27 -4.87 21.85
C LYS A 491 -41.03 -3.97 21.88
N CYS A 492 -40.93 -3.16 22.91
CA CYS A 492 -39.81 -2.26 23.14
C CYS A 492 -38.66 -2.94 23.92
N VAL A 493 -37.50 -3.13 23.32
CA VAL A 493 -36.33 -3.79 23.96
C VAL A 493 -35.81 -3.09 25.22
N GLU A 494 -36.16 -1.81 25.42
CA GLU A 494 -35.80 -1.02 26.61
C GLU A 494 -36.71 -1.30 27.83
N CYS A 495 -37.93 -1.82 27.64
CA CYS A 495 -38.92 -1.91 28.73
C CYS A 495 -40.05 -2.94 28.54
N GLU A 496 -39.95 -3.84 27.56
CA GLU A 496 -40.89 -4.89 27.14
C GLU A 496 -42.33 -4.45 26.80
N TYR A 497 -42.63 -3.15 26.90
CA TYR A 497 -43.96 -2.63 26.59
C TYR A 497 -44.29 -2.76 25.08
N PRO A 498 -45.51 -3.16 24.70
CA PRO A 498 -45.94 -3.23 23.30
C PRO A 498 -45.70 -1.91 22.55
N LEU A 499 -45.31 -2.01 21.28
CA LEU A 499 -45.15 -0.83 20.43
C LEU A 499 -46.51 -0.34 19.94
N GLY A 500 -46.65 0.98 19.79
CA GLY A 500 -47.79 1.58 19.12
C GLY A 500 -47.80 1.26 17.62
N GLU A 501 -48.93 1.58 16.98
CA GLU A 501 -49.16 1.33 15.56
C GLU A 501 -48.10 1.95 14.63
N GLN A 502 -48.01 1.40 13.42
CA GLN A 502 -47.05 1.86 12.40
C GLN A 502 -47.42 3.26 11.90
N GLN A 503 -46.50 4.20 12.03
CA GLN A 503 -46.64 5.58 11.57
C GLN A 503 -45.80 5.78 10.32
N LEU A 504 -46.42 6.25 9.23
CA LEU A 504 -45.71 6.57 7.98
C LEU A 504 -44.69 7.70 8.22
N ILE A 505 -43.45 7.51 7.79
CA ILE A 505 -42.41 8.55 7.74
C ILE A 505 -42.51 9.28 6.40
N THR A 506 -42.47 8.52 5.30
CA THR A 506 -42.61 9.04 3.93
C THR A 506 -43.07 7.94 2.98
N SER A 507 -43.84 8.31 1.95
CA SER A 507 -44.18 7.45 0.80
C SER A 507 -43.31 7.72 -0.44
N LYS A 508 -42.27 8.54 -0.27
CA LYS A 508 -41.37 9.02 -1.35
C LYS A 508 -39.92 8.56 -1.14
N ALA A 509 -39.71 7.48 -0.39
CA ALA A 509 -38.39 6.89 -0.24
C ALA A 509 -37.95 6.20 -1.55
N ARG A 510 -36.64 6.05 -1.72
CA ARG A 510 -36.03 5.53 -2.95
C ARG A 510 -34.94 4.52 -2.62
N ILE A 511 -34.95 3.39 -3.33
CA ILE A 511 -33.88 2.39 -3.27
C ILE A 511 -32.92 2.66 -4.44
N LEU A 512 -31.67 2.93 -4.11
CA LEU A 512 -30.57 3.13 -5.04
C LEU A 512 -29.89 1.78 -5.29
N THR A 513 -29.76 1.39 -6.56
CA THR A 513 -29.18 0.11 -6.99
C THR A 513 -28.03 0.34 -7.95
N SER A 514 -27.26 -0.71 -8.24
CA SER A 514 -26.23 -0.67 -9.30
C SER A 514 -26.78 -0.52 -10.72
N THR A 515 -28.10 -0.66 -10.90
CA THR A 515 -28.82 -0.56 -12.18
C THR A 515 -29.85 0.57 -12.15
N GLY A 516 -29.60 1.62 -11.37
CA GLY A 516 -30.47 2.81 -11.27
C GLY A 516 -31.34 2.87 -10.01
N VAL A 517 -32.42 3.65 -10.07
CA VAL A 517 -33.27 3.99 -8.92
C VAL A 517 -34.60 3.23 -8.97
N VAL A 518 -35.16 2.92 -7.79
CA VAL A 518 -36.55 2.48 -7.57
C VAL A 518 -37.23 3.50 -6.65
N GLU A 519 -38.45 3.93 -6.99
CA GLU A 519 -39.21 4.96 -6.28
C GLU A 519 -40.58 4.44 -5.80
N GLY A 520 -41.33 5.25 -5.04
CA GLY A 520 -42.63 4.87 -4.49
C GLY A 520 -42.56 3.97 -3.26
N ILE A 521 -41.39 3.91 -2.60
CA ILE A 521 -41.18 3.11 -1.39
C ILE A 521 -41.71 3.88 -0.17
N SER A 522 -42.47 3.20 0.68
CA SER A 522 -43.04 3.77 1.90
C SER A 522 -42.29 3.26 3.14
N THR A 523 -41.72 4.16 3.93
CA THR A 523 -41.01 3.85 5.18
C THR A 523 -41.86 4.21 6.40
N TYR A 524 -41.80 3.36 7.44
CA TYR A 524 -42.59 3.52 8.66
C TYR A 524 -41.70 3.47 9.91
N LYS A 525 -42.19 4.09 10.98
CA LYS A 525 -41.68 3.92 12.35
C LYS A 525 -42.74 3.29 13.25
N LYS A 526 -42.30 2.67 14.35
CA LYS A 526 -43.12 2.30 15.51
C LYS A 526 -42.55 3.02 16.74
N SER A 527 -43.40 3.37 17.70
CA SER A 527 -42.98 4.12 18.89
C SER A 527 -43.44 3.42 20.17
N CYS A 528 -42.57 3.32 21.17
CA CYS A 528 -42.95 2.83 22.49
C CYS A 528 -43.65 3.94 23.29
N LEU A 529 -44.93 3.75 23.56
CA LEU A 529 -45.76 4.72 24.29
C LEU A 529 -45.31 4.93 25.75
N LYS A 530 -44.58 3.97 26.34
CA LYS A 530 -44.10 4.03 27.74
C LYS A 530 -42.79 4.83 27.90
N CYS A 531 -41.83 4.69 26.98
CA CYS A 531 -40.48 5.23 27.17
C CYS A 531 -39.95 6.12 26.03
N GLY A 532 -40.78 6.42 25.03
CA GLY A 532 -40.44 7.31 23.91
C GLY A 532 -39.40 6.74 22.92
N MET A 533 -39.08 5.45 23.01
CA MET A 533 -38.16 4.80 22.08
C MET A 533 -38.80 4.63 20.69
N ILE A 534 -38.04 4.91 19.63
CA ILE A 534 -38.50 4.86 18.24
C ILE A 534 -37.75 3.76 17.48
N TYR A 535 -38.51 2.95 16.75
CA TYR A 535 -38.03 1.88 15.89
C TYR A 535 -38.31 2.29 14.45
N ARG A 536 -37.28 2.22 13.59
CA ARG A 536 -37.37 2.39 12.15
C ARG A 536 -36.94 1.10 11.46
N TYR A 537 -37.40 0.88 10.24
CA TYR A 537 -37.04 -0.31 9.47
C TYR A 537 -35.53 -0.38 9.18
N GLN A 538 -34.89 -1.52 9.45
CA GLN A 538 -33.46 -1.74 9.20
C GLN A 538 -33.14 -3.22 8.89
N GLU A 539 -34.04 -3.94 8.22
CA GLU A 539 -33.87 -5.37 7.95
C GLU A 539 -32.96 -5.57 6.73
N TRP A 540 -31.71 -5.94 6.96
CA TRP A 540 -30.74 -6.19 5.89
C TRP A 540 -31.02 -7.48 5.11
N GLN A 541 -31.83 -8.37 5.68
CA GLN A 541 -32.26 -9.63 5.09
C GLN A 541 -33.12 -9.43 3.83
N ASP A 542 -33.78 -8.27 3.71
CA ASP A 542 -34.49 -7.83 2.49
C ASP A 542 -33.54 -7.17 1.48
N GLY A 543 -32.24 -7.48 1.54
CA GLY A 543 -31.19 -7.10 0.58
C GLY A 543 -31.00 -5.59 0.38
N ILE A 544 -31.45 -4.78 1.32
CA ILE A 544 -31.34 -3.32 1.35
C ILE A 544 -30.72 -2.81 2.66
N HIS A 545 -30.26 -1.56 2.63
CA HIS A 545 -29.72 -0.85 3.78
C HIS A 545 -30.34 0.55 3.84
N ASN A 546 -31.18 0.79 4.84
CA ASN A 546 -31.79 2.09 5.09
C ASN A 546 -30.74 3.07 5.68
N PHE A 547 -30.58 4.25 5.10
CA PHE A 547 -29.73 5.31 5.64
C PHE A 547 -30.54 6.33 6.44
N ASP A 548 -31.50 7.02 5.82
CA ASP A 548 -32.23 8.15 6.44
C ASP A 548 -33.76 8.10 6.22
N ASP A 549 -34.31 6.90 6.08
CA ASP A 549 -35.73 6.64 5.82
C ASP A 549 -36.26 7.19 4.47
N HIS A 550 -35.40 7.87 3.70
CA HIS A 550 -35.70 8.48 2.40
C HIS A 550 -34.75 7.94 1.31
N MET A 551 -33.48 7.79 1.63
CA MET A 551 -32.46 7.17 0.79
C MET A 551 -32.10 5.79 1.35
N ILE A 552 -32.29 4.77 0.53
CA ILE A 552 -31.99 3.37 0.84
C ILE A 552 -31.00 2.87 -0.22
N LEU A 553 -30.03 2.05 0.16
CA LEU A 553 -29.05 1.45 -0.75
C LEU A 553 -29.34 -0.05 -0.89
N SER A 554 -29.24 -0.65 -2.08
CA SER A 554 -29.19 -2.11 -2.18
C SER A 554 -27.84 -2.63 -1.68
N LEU A 555 -27.82 -3.77 -1.00
CA LEU A 555 -26.57 -4.38 -0.52
C LEU A 555 -25.59 -4.65 -1.67
N HIS A 556 -26.09 -4.99 -2.86
CA HIS A 556 -25.25 -5.11 -4.05
C HIS A 556 -24.55 -3.78 -4.43
N LEU A 557 -25.23 -2.63 -4.33
CA LEU A 557 -24.62 -1.31 -4.56
C LEU A 557 -23.57 -0.98 -3.48
N CYS A 558 -23.87 -1.27 -2.20
CA CYS A 558 -22.90 -1.11 -1.11
C CYS A 558 -21.61 -1.92 -1.35
N LEU A 559 -21.74 -3.19 -1.73
CA LEU A 559 -20.59 -4.05 -2.05
C LEU A 559 -19.87 -3.62 -3.33
N MET A 560 -20.57 -3.07 -4.32
CA MET A 560 -19.94 -2.47 -5.50
C MET A 560 -19.07 -1.26 -5.11
N ILE A 561 -19.56 -0.39 -4.22
CA ILE A 561 -18.82 0.76 -3.69
C ILE A 561 -17.59 0.30 -2.86
N ARG A 562 -17.76 -0.70 -1.98
CA ARG A 562 -16.66 -1.33 -1.22
C ARG A 562 -15.53 -1.80 -2.13
N ASN A 563 -15.87 -2.53 -3.19
CA ASN A 563 -14.90 -3.02 -4.18
C ASN A 563 -14.26 -1.88 -5.00
N ALA A 564 -15.02 -0.85 -5.37
CA ALA A 564 -14.50 0.31 -6.10
C ALA A 564 -13.45 1.09 -5.28
N LEU A 565 -13.71 1.29 -3.98
CA LEU A 565 -12.76 1.93 -3.05
C LEU A 565 -11.47 1.12 -2.90
N GLN A 566 -11.56 -0.22 -2.86
CA GLN A 566 -10.39 -1.11 -2.90
C GLN A 566 -9.59 -1.04 -4.22
N THR A 567 -10.20 -0.55 -5.31
CA THR A 567 -9.50 -0.24 -6.58
C THR A 567 -9.09 1.24 -6.72
N HIS A 568 -9.21 2.03 -5.65
CA HIS A 568 -8.92 3.48 -5.60
C HIS A 568 -9.90 4.37 -6.38
N THR A 569 -11.17 3.95 -6.50
CA THR A 569 -12.23 4.69 -7.18
C THR A 569 -13.18 5.29 -6.14
N ALA A 570 -13.28 6.62 -6.10
CA ALA A 570 -14.20 7.33 -5.22
C ALA A 570 -15.68 7.02 -5.52
N VAL A 571 -16.53 7.06 -4.49
CA VAL A 571 -17.99 6.83 -4.59
C VAL A 571 -18.65 7.68 -5.66
N SER A 572 -18.28 8.97 -5.76
CA SER A 572 -18.79 9.89 -6.79
C SER A 572 -18.57 9.39 -8.21
N LYS A 573 -17.44 8.70 -8.49
CA LYS A 573 -17.15 8.11 -9.81
C LYS A 573 -17.90 6.80 -10.06
N VAL A 574 -18.21 6.03 -9.02
CA VAL A 574 -19.11 4.87 -9.14
C VAL A 574 -20.50 5.34 -9.56
N ILE A 575 -21.03 6.36 -8.87
CA ILE A 575 -22.36 6.91 -9.15
C ILE A 575 -22.41 7.58 -10.53
N GLU A 576 -21.41 8.39 -10.91
CA GLU A 576 -21.32 8.95 -12.27
C GLU A 576 -21.35 7.88 -13.36
N ILE A 577 -20.71 6.72 -13.16
CA ILE A 577 -20.74 5.62 -14.14
C ILE A 577 -22.16 5.03 -14.25
N ILE A 578 -22.86 4.84 -13.13
CA ILE A 578 -24.24 4.31 -13.12
C ILE A 578 -25.20 5.33 -13.76
N GLU A 579 -25.13 6.61 -13.38
CA GLU A 579 -25.94 7.69 -13.94
C GLU A 579 -25.83 7.76 -15.48
N ASN A 580 -24.60 7.73 -16.01
CA ASN A 580 -24.36 7.77 -17.46
C ASN A 580 -24.77 6.48 -18.18
N THR A 581 -24.70 5.32 -17.52
CA THR A 581 -25.04 4.03 -18.13
C THR A 581 -26.55 3.81 -18.17
N GLU A 582 -27.23 4.03 -17.05
CA GLU A 582 -28.66 3.78 -16.84
C GLU A 582 -29.54 4.98 -17.24
N ARG A 583 -28.93 6.15 -17.51
CA ARG A 583 -29.59 7.42 -17.86
C ARG A 583 -30.59 7.91 -16.79
N VAL A 584 -30.24 7.74 -15.52
CA VAL A 584 -31.01 8.23 -14.37
C VAL A 584 -30.15 9.15 -13.51
N SER A 585 -30.78 10.13 -12.85
CA SER A 585 -30.12 10.98 -11.86
C SER A 585 -30.11 10.29 -10.49
N PHE A 586 -28.99 10.34 -9.77
CA PHE A 586 -28.90 9.87 -8.39
C PHE A 586 -28.96 11.04 -7.39
N PRO A 587 -29.31 10.78 -6.12
CA PRO A 587 -29.16 11.77 -5.04
C PRO A 587 -27.72 12.28 -4.89
N ASN A 588 -27.56 13.35 -4.10
CA ASN A 588 -26.26 13.96 -3.80
C ASN A 588 -25.18 12.89 -3.44
N LYS A 589 -24.05 12.95 -4.15
CA LYS A 589 -22.96 11.96 -4.10
C LYS A 589 -22.23 11.89 -2.74
N GLU A 590 -22.23 12.98 -1.97
CA GLU A 590 -21.75 13.01 -0.58
C GLU A 590 -22.75 12.34 0.38
N LYS A 591 -24.05 12.56 0.18
CA LYS A 591 -25.10 11.82 0.91
C LYS A 591 -24.99 10.31 0.66
N ILE A 592 -24.76 9.89 -0.59
CA ILE A 592 -24.53 8.48 -0.95
C ILE A 592 -23.27 7.93 -0.30
N LEU A 593 -22.18 8.70 -0.24
CA LEU A 593 -20.98 8.34 0.55
C LEU A 593 -21.35 8.11 2.03
N HIS A 594 -22.10 9.01 2.66
CA HIS A 594 -22.54 8.82 4.06
C HIS A 594 -23.44 7.59 4.24
N GLY A 595 -24.33 7.28 3.29
CA GLY A 595 -25.10 6.04 3.28
C GLY A 595 -24.23 4.78 3.21
N TYR A 596 -23.19 4.80 2.36
CA TYR A 596 -22.21 3.71 2.31
C TYR A 596 -21.42 3.58 3.63
N LEU A 597 -21.00 4.70 4.24
CA LEU A 597 -20.26 4.66 5.50
C LEU A 597 -21.15 4.18 6.67
N HIS A 598 -22.43 4.52 6.67
CA HIS A 598 -23.42 3.99 7.62
C HIS A 598 -23.63 2.47 7.44
N PHE A 599 -23.55 1.96 6.21
CA PHE A 599 -23.52 0.51 5.93
C PHE A 599 -22.24 -0.15 6.48
N GLU A 600 -21.07 0.46 6.25
CA GLU A 600 -19.81 -0.04 6.81
C GLU A 600 -19.78 0.00 8.35
N ALA A 601 -20.41 1.00 8.97
CA ALA A 601 -20.50 1.16 10.42
C ALA A 601 -21.50 0.19 11.07
N LEU A 602 -22.55 -0.25 10.35
CA LEU A 602 -23.40 -1.37 10.78
C LEU A 602 -22.84 -2.76 10.40
N THR A 603 -21.68 -2.87 9.74
CA THR A 603 -21.09 -4.17 9.40
C THR A 603 -20.18 -4.67 10.53
N LYS A 604 -20.36 -5.91 11.01
CA LYS A 604 -19.52 -6.57 12.04
C LYS A 604 -18.14 -6.98 11.52
N HIS A 605 -17.35 -6.01 11.05
CA HIS A 605 -15.93 -6.22 10.73
C HIS A 605 -15.14 -6.62 11.98
N ASP A 606 -14.21 -7.56 11.85
CA ASP A 606 -13.37 -8.01 12.97
C ASP A 606 -12.30 -6.97 13.37
N TYR A 607 -11.96 -6.07 12.44
CA TYR A 607 -10.79 -5.17 12.47
C TYR A 607 -9.52 -5.83 13.05
N SER A 608 -9.31 -7.12 12.76
CA SER A 608 -8.32 -7.95 13.48
C SER A 608 -6.87 -7.48 13.35
N PHE A 609 -6.49 -6.96 12.17
CA PHE A 609 -5.15 -6.40 11.92
C PHE A 609 -4.02 -7.40 12.27
N THR A 610 -4.18 -8.65 11.84
CA THR A 610 -3.24 -9.76 12.08
C THR A 610 -2.94 -10.51 10.78
N CYS A 611 -1.74 -11.09 10.64
CA CYS A 611 -1.34 -11.83 9.45
C CYS A 611 -1.44 -13.35 9.66
N VAL A 612 -2.11 -14.05 8.73
CA VAL A 612 -2.19 -15.53 8.73
C VAL A 612 -0.83 -16.24 8.62
N SER A 613 0.23 -15.53 8.22
CA SER A 613 1.60 -16.06 8.09
C SER A 613 2.56 -15.59 9.19
N CYS A 614 2.16 -14.64 10.04
CA CYS A 614 3.01 -14.11 11.13
C CYS A 614 2.32 -14.10 12.50
N GLY A 615 1.10 -14.63 12.60
CA GLY A 615 0.33 -14.70 13.85
C GLY A 615 -0.04 -13.33 14.41
N TYR A 616 -0.12 -13.25 15.73
CA TYR A 616 -0.51 -12.03 16.46
C TYR A 616 0.68 -11.20 16.95
N SER A 617 1.88 -11.78 16.98
CA SER A 617 3.11 -11.15 17.48
C SER A 617 4.24 -11.37 16.46
N PRO A 618 4.34 -10.53 15.41
CA PRO A 618 5.35 -10.68 14.38
C PRO A 618 6.73 -10.27 14.93
N ALA A 619 7.66 -11.22 14.98
CA ALA A 619 9.03 -11.00 15.50
C ALA A 619 9.84 -9.93 14.73
N VAL A 620 9.44 -9.64 13.49
CA VAL A 620 10.04 -8.63 12.62
C VAL A 620 8.93 -7.71 12.12
N VAL A 621 9.14 -6.39 12.19
CA VAL A 621 8.19 -5.38 11.68
C VAL A 621 8.89 -4.32 10.83
N VAL A 622 8.15 -3.75 9.87
CA VAL A 622 8.55 -2.60 9.06
C VAL A 622 7.58 -1.46 9.32
N MET A 623 8.13 -0.28 9.62
CA MET A 623 7.44 0.92 10.07
C MET A 623 7.78 2.10 9.17
N ASP A 624 6.76 2.85 8.75
CA ASP A 624 6.90 3.95 7.78
C ASP A 624 5.71 4.94 7.92
N LEU A 625 5.88 6.14 7.36
CA LEU A 625 4.96 7.27 7.46
C LEU A 625 4.46 7.74 6.09
N HIS A 626 3.15 7.70 5.89
CA HIS A 626 2.51 8.33 4.75
C HIS A 626 2.30 9.84 5.01
N LYS A 627 3.33 10.66 4.70
CA LYS A 627 3.40 12.14 4.91
C LYS A 627 2.33 13.00 4.22
N LYS A 628 1.35 12.40 3.53
CA LYS A 628 0.24 13.09 2.86
C LYS A 628 -1.06 12.39 3.26
N GLY A 629 -2.20 12.80 2.71
CA GLY A 629 -3.41 11.98 2.90
C GLY A 629 -3.89 11.92 4.36
N VAL A 630 -3.99 13.06 5.03
CA VAL A 630 -4.70 13.27 6.31
C VAL A 630 -5.46 14.60 6.20
N PHE A 631 -6.48 14.77 7.03
CA PHE A 631 -7.34 15.96 7.09
C PHE A 631 -6.55 17.23 7.43
N GLY A 632 -6.61 18.24 6.55
CA GLY A 632 -5.87 19.49 6.73
C GLY A 632 -6.52 20.41 7.76
N MET A 633 -6.14 20.28 9.03
CA MET A 633 -6.66 21.07 10.16
C MET A 633 -5.52 21.84 10.86
N PRO A 634 -5.62 23.17 11.07
CA PRO A 634 -4.65 23.95 11.83
C PRO A 634 -4.52 23.49 13.28
N VAL A 635 -3.28 23.38 13.78
CA VAL A 635 -3.00 22.95 15.16
C VAL A 635 -3.65 23.81 16.26
N SER A 636 -3.93 25.09 15.98
CA SER A 636 -4.64 25.99 16.91
C SER A 636 -6.11 25.62 17.13
N GLU A 637 -6.65 24.65 16.38
CA GLU A 637 -8.00 24.11 16.56
C GLU A 637 -8.00 22.86 17.45
N ILE A 638 -6.82 22.33 17.82
CA ILE A 638 -6.67 21.20 18.74
C ILE A 638 -6.46 21.71 20.16
N GLN A 639 -7.40 21.41 21.05
CA GLN A 639 -7.30 21.76 22.47
C GLN A 639 -6.15 20.99 23.16
N SER A 640 -5.48 21.64 24.12
CA SER A 640 -4.59 20.97 25.07
C SER A 640 -5.33 19.85 25.81
N PRO A 641 -4.65 18.77 26.23
CA PRO A 641 -5.26 17.80 27.13
C PRO A 641 -5.51 18.40 28.53
N PRO A 642 -6.37 17.78 29.35
CA PRO A 642 -6.50 18.13 30.77
C PRO A 642 -5.17 18.01 31.53
N ASP A 643 -4.99 18.79 32.60
CA ASP A 643 -3.74 18.85 33.36
C ASP A 643 -3.31 17.52 34.02
N GLN A 644 -4.23 16.57 34.15
CA GLN A 644 -4.02 15.23 34.71
C GLN A 644 -3.96 14.11 33.66
N TYR A 645 -3.84 14.46 32.36
CA TYR A 645 -3.72 13.47 31.30
C TYR A 645 -2.37 12.75 31.35
N ASP A 646 -2.43 11.43 31.55
CA ASP A 646 -1.29 10.53 31.76
C ASP A 646 -0.69 9.97 30.45
N GLY A 647 -1.31 10.29 29.31
CA GLY A 647 -0.91 9.80 27.99
C GLY A 647 -1.67 8.57 27.50
N HIS A 648 -2.73 8.10 28.17
CA HIS A 648 -3.52 6.93 27.74
C HIS A 648 -4.88 7.26 27.12
N VAL A 649 -5.25 6.53 26.07
CA VAL A 649 -6.56 6.60 25.39
C VAL A 649 -7.18 5.21 25.25
N ASP A 650 -8.50 5.09 25.44
CA ASP A 650 -9.20 3.83 25.18
C ASP A 650 -9.55 3.69 23.70
N ILE A 651 -9.04 2.64 23.07
CA ILE A 651 -9.26 2.33 21.65
C ILE A 651 -10.72 1.98 21.33
N LEU A 652 -11.45 1.34 22.24
CA LEU A 652 -12.83 0.98 21.98
C LEU A 652 -13.74 2.19 22.11
N ASP A 653 -13.58 3.00 23.16
CA ASP A 653 -14.39 4.22 23.34
C ASP A 653 -14.25 5.17 22.14
N PHE A 654 -13.02 5.51 21.76
CA PHE A 654 -12.75 6.38 20.62
C PHE A 654 -13.35 5.88 19.30
N TRP A 655 -13.08 4.63 18.93
CA TRP A 655 -13.57 4.12 17.66
C TRP A 655 -15.07 3.82 17.68
N ASN A 656 -15.66 3.47 18.83
CA ASN A 656 -17.12 3.42 18.99
C ASN A 656 -17.75 4.82 18.85
N ALA A 657 -17.12 5.88 19.35
CA ALA A 657 -17.57 7.26 19.18
C ALA A 657 -17.52 7.69 17.70
N VAL A 658 -16.45 7.33 16.97
CA VAL A 658 -16.34 7.56 15.51
C VAL A 658 -17.44 6.80 14.75
N ASP A 659 -17.70 5.55 15.11
CA ASP A 659 -18.73 4.72 14.47
C ASP A 659 -20.14 5.27 14.78
N ARG A 660 -20.39 5.76 16.01
CA ARG A 660 -21.61 6.50 16.38
C ARG A 660 -21.78 7.80 15.59
N GLU A 661 -20.70 8.57 15.37
CA GLU A 661 -20.76 9.77 14.54
C GLU A 661 -21.21 9.42 13.12
N VAL A 662 -20.62 8.39 12.51
CA VAL A 662 -20.95 7.96 11.14
C VAL A 662 -22.42 7.51 11.04
N LEU A 663 -22.91 6.73 12.00
CA LEU A 663 -24.31 6.27 12.04
C LEU A 663 -25.30 7.42 12.26
N SER A 664 -24.99 8.35 13.18
CA SER A 664 -25.90 9.45 13.54
C SER A 664 -26.28 10.35 12.35
N ARG A 665 -25.45 10.41 11.30
CA ARG A 665 -25.70 11.17 10.06
C ARG A 665 -26.96 10.69 9.29
N GLY A 666 -27.40 9.45 9.51
CA GLY A 666 -28.66 8.93 8.98
C GLY A 666 -29.90 9.28 9.81
N LEU A 667 -29.71 9.86 11.00
CA LEU A 667 -30.77 10.15 11.98
C LEU A 667 -30.92 11.64 12.30
N ILE A 668 -30.03 12.50 11.76
CA ILE A 668 -29.98 13.93 12.05
C ILE A 668 -30.43 14.71 10.80
N PRO A 669 -31.41 15.61 10.91
CA PRO A 669 -31.94 16.33 9.75
C PRO A 669 -30.95 17.37 9.22
N VAL A 670 -31.02 17.62 7.91
CA VAL A 670 -30.19 18.61 7.21
C VAL A 670 -30.28 19.98 7.89
N GLY A 671 -29.13 20.57 8.21
CA GLY A 671 -29.03 21.87 8.88
C GLY A 671 -28.93 21.81 10.42
N ARG A 672 -29.26 20.68 11.06
CA ARG A 672 -29.03 20.50 12.51
C ARG A 672 -27.58 20.09 12.76
N LYS A 673 -26.92 20.72 13.74
CA LYS A 673 -25.58 20.32 14.18
C LYS A 673 -25.64 18.92 14.79
N ASN A 674 -24.70 18.05 14.39
CA ASN A 674 -24.56 16.72 14.96
C ASN A 674 -23.92 16.80 16.36
N PRO A 675 -24.53 16.22 17.43
CA PRO A 675 -23.97 16.21 18.78
C PRO A 675 -22.89 15.13 18.99
N PHE A 676 -22.82 14.10 18.14
CA PHE A 676 -21.90 12.96 18.25
C PHE A 676 -20.57 13.19 17.50
N VAL A 677 -20.25 14.42 17.12
CA VAL A 677 -19.01 14.74 16.37
C VAL A 677 -17.79 14.46 17.24
N VAL A 678 -16.83 13.72 16.68
CA VAL A 678 -15.54 13.41 17.31
C VAL A 678 -14.47 14.38 16.77
N PRO A 679 -14.16 15.48 17.48
CA PRO A 679 -13.05 16.36 17.10
C PRO A 679 -11.70 15.68 17.38
N PRO A 680 -10.63 16.01 16.63
CA PRO A 680 -9.29 15.56 16.98
C PRO A 680 -8.82 16.22 18.30
N SER A 681 -8.44 15.40 19.29
CA SER A 681 -7.93 15.85 20.59
C SER A 681 -6.94 14.83 21.17
N TYR A 682 -5.89 15.28 21.85
CA TYR A 682 -4.82 14.38 22.30
C TYR A 682 -5.29 13.30 23.29
N HIS A 683 -6.29 13.61 24.11
CA HIS A 683 -6.78 12.78 25.23
C HIS A 683 -7.91 11.81 24.87
N HIS A 684 -8.32 11.73 23.60
CA HIS A 684 -9.35 10.81 23.12
C HIS A 684 -8.96 10.16 21.77
N TRP A 685 -8.14 10.83 20.96
CA TRP A 685 -7.75 10.35 19.63
C TRP A 685 -6.82 9.13 19.68
N SER A 686 -7.36 7.93 19.44
CA SER A 686 -6.62 6.66 19.52
C SER A 686 -6.09 6.17 18.16
N PRO A 687 -4.89 5.57 18.10
CA PRO A 687 -4.52 4.68 16.99
C PRO A 687 -5.50 3.49 16.88
N TRP A 688 -5.38 2.69 15.82
CA TRP A 688 -5.92 1.33 15.79
C TRP A 688 -4.77 0.32 15.91
N ILE A 689 -4.88 -0.61 16.86
CA ILE A 689 -4.00 -1.77 17.02
C ILE A 689 -4.88 -3.02 17.11
N GLY A 690 -4.50 -4.08 16.38
CA GLY A 690 -5.25 -5.34 16.34
C GLY A 690 -5.51 -5.91 17.75
N PRO A 691 -6.71 -6.41 18.06
CA PRO A 691 -7.11 -6.80 19.43
C PRO A 691 -6.29 -7.95 20.04
N GLN A 692 -5.65 -8.80 19.22
CA GLN A 692 -4.74 -9.86 19.69
C GLN A 692 -3.27 -9.39 19.77
N THR A 693 -2.96 -8.21 19.22
CA THR A 693 -1.63 -7.61 19.15
C THR A 693 -1.37 -6.66 20.32
N ARG A 694 -2.38 -5.86 20.69
CA ARG A 694 -2.32 -4.89 21.80
C ARG A 694 -2.33 -5.57 23.18
N GLN A 695 -1.72 -4.92 24.17
CA GLN A 695 -1.72 -5.41 25.55
C GLN A 695 -3.07 -5.23 26.25
N SER A 696 -3.76 -4.10 26.00
CA SER A 696 -5.07 -3.78 26.59
C SER A 696 -5.90 -2.89 25.64
N ASN A 697 -7.04 -2.37 26.10
CA ASN A 697 -7.77 -1.31 25.37
C ASN A 697 -7.22 0.09 25.63
N SER A 698 -6.57 0.31 26.79
CA SER A 698 -5.78 1.50 27.06
C SER A 698 -4.48 1.43 26.25
N LEU A 699 -4.27 2.43 25.39
CA LEU A 699 -3.12 2.58 24.51
C LEU A 699 -2.42 3.92 24.76
N LEU A 700 -1.11 3.98 24.53
CA LEU A 700 -0.37 5.24 24.63
C LEU A 700 -0.67 6.17 23.44
N ASN A 701 -0.95 7.43 23.76
CA ASN A 701 -0.88 8.57 22.85
C ASN A 701 -0.25 9.78 23.56
N THR A 702 1.08 9.83 23.57
CA THR A 702 1.85 10.92 24.19
C THR A 702 2.11 12.09 23.23
N GLU A 703 1.32 12.23 22.17
CA GLU A 703 1.51 13.24 21.12
C GLU A 703 1.43 14.70 21.62
N TYR A 704 0.76 14.94 22.76
CA TYR A 704 0.73 16.25 23.42
C TYR A 704 2.08 16.70 23.98
N GLU A 705 2.97 15.77 24.36
CA GLU A 705 4.31 16.12 24.86
C GLU A 705 5.16 16.79 23.76
N LYS A 706 4.84 16.59 22.47
CA LYS A 706 5.47 17.32 21.34
C LYS A 706 5.26 18.84 21.39
N ILE A 707 4.37 19.32 22.27
CA ILE A 707 4.09 20.75 22.51
C ILE A 707 4.99 21.30 23.62
N GLN A 708 5.37 20.46 24.58
CA GLN A 708 6.14 20.86 25.77
C GLN A 708 7.61 20.49 25.58
N MET A 709 8.42 21.45 25.09
CA MET A 709 9.87 21.31 25.18
C MET A 709 10.30 21.18 26.65
N PRO A 710 11.25 20.29 26.99
CA PRO A 710 11.84 20.26 28.32
C PRO A 710 12.39 21.63 28.72
N LYS A 711 12.11 22.05 29.95
CA LYS A 711 12.87 23.13 30.60
C LYS A 711 14.20 22.54 31.08
N GLU A 712 15.29 23.05 30.51
CA GLU A 712 16.65 22.95 31.07
C GLU A 712 17.14 21.52 31.38
N SER A 713 17.43 20.74 30.32
CA SER A 713 18.24 19.51 30.42
C SER A 713 19.13 19.32 29.19
N ASN A 714 20.45 19.27 29.42
CA ASN A 714 21.60 18.83 28.60
C ASN A 714 21.52 18.80 27.05
N GLU A 715 22.62 19.17 26.40
CA GLU A 715 22.76 19.35 24.93
C GLU A 715 22.61 18.07 24.08
N GLU A 716 22.29 16.92 24.67
CA GLU A 716 22.10 15.63 24.00
C GLU A 716 20.62 15.30 23.65
N ASP A 717 19.71 16.28 23.67
CA ASP A 717 18.29 16.02 23.37
C ASP A 717 18.01 15.81 21.87
N TYR A 718 18.19 14.56 21.42
CA TYR A 718 17.95 14.08 20.05
C TYR A 718 16.50 14.21 19.54
N ASP A 719 15.55 14.69 20.35
CA ASP A 719 14.20 15.06 19.89
C ASP A 719 14.16 16.42 19.15
N LEU A 720 15.28 17.19 19.13
CA LEU A 720 15.39 18.42 18.34
C LEU A 720 15.29 18.17 16.82
N ILE A 721 14.24 18.71 16.22
CA ILE A 721 14.00 18.71 14.78
C ILE A 721 15.04 19.58 14.07
N ASN A 722 15.85 18.94 13.21
CA ASN A 722 16.79 19.60 12.30
C ASN A 722 16.10 20.75 11.52
N GLU A 723 16.73 21.92 11.48
CA GLU A 723 16.23 23.15 10.83
C GLU A 723 15.77 22.92 9.38
N GLU A 724 16.44 21.99 8.69
CA GLU A 724 16.14 21.49 7.35
C GLU A 724 14.68 20.98 7.24
N ARG A 725 14.20 20.19 8.22
CA ARG A 725 12.83 19.63 8.25
C ARG A 725 11.78 20.70 8.62
N LEU A 726 12.14 21.70 9.43
CA LEU A 726 11.26 22.87 9.68
C LEU A 726 11.15 23.77 8.43
N SER A 727 12.24 23.89 7.67
CA SER A 727 12.29 24.67 6.41
C SER A 727 11.43 24.07 5.31
N ASP A 728 11.40 22.74 5.16
CA ASP A 728 10.51 22.06 4.23
C ASP A 728 9.01 22.30 4.56
N GLU A 729 8.62 22.29 5.84
CA GLU A 729 7.21 22.53 6.21
C GLU A 729 6.79 24.00 6.05
N LEU A 730 7.69 24.96 6.29
CA LEU A 730 7.49 26.37 5.88
C LEU A 730 7.24 26.50 4.38
N LEU A 731 7.91 25.68 3.55
CA LEU A 731 7.68 25.61 2.11
C LEU A 731 6.39 24.87 1.71
N ASN A 732 5.73 24.15 2.63
CA ASN A 732 4.42 23.53 2.41
C ASN A 732 3.24 24.46 2.69
N LEU A 733 3.29 25.30 3.74
CA LEU A 733 2.21 26.23 4.15
C LEU A 733 1.70 27.14 3.01
N LYS A 734 0.43 27.60 3.08
CA LYS A 734 -0.12 28.57 2.13
C LYS A 734 0.51 29.95 2.36
N VAL A 735 0.61 30.75 1.29
CA VAL A 735 1.21 32.10 1.36
C VAL A 735 0.50 33.01 2.37
N GLN A 736 -0.82 32.86 2.56
CA GLN A 736 -1.57 33.63 3.57
C GLN A 736 -1.21 33.24 5.01
N GLU A 737 -1.00 31.94 5.27
CA GLU A 737 -0.59 31.41 6.59
C GLU A 737 0.82 31.90 6.93
N ILE A 738 1.75 31.83 5.96
CA ILE A 738 3.13 32.35 6.12
C ILE A 738 3.10 33.86 6.36
N ARG A 739 2.26 34.64 5.66
CA ARG A 739 2.11 36.08 5.92
C ARG A 739 1.57 36.41 7.31
N ALA A 740 0.66 35.60 7.83
CA ALA A 740 0.19 35.73 9.22
C ALA A 740 1.31 35.42 10.22
N LEU A 741 2.12 34.40 9.94
CA LEU A 741 3.28 34.03 10.75
C LEU A 741 4.38 35.11 10.74
N CYS A 742 4.69 35.70 9.58
CA CYS A 742 5.59 36.85 9.49
C CYS A 742 5.14 37.99 10.42
N LYS A 743 3.85 38.36 10.39
CA LYS A 743 3.31 39.40 11.29
C LYS A 743 3.48 39.04 12.76
N GLN A 744 3.18 37.80 13.14
CA GLN A 744 3.31 37.30 14.53
C GLN A 744 4.77 37.24 15.01
N CYS A 745 5.73 37.04 14.10
CA CYS A 745 7.16 37.06 14.38
C CYS A 745 7.81 38.45 14.21
N GLY A 746 7.03 39.51 13.93
CA GLY A 746 7.57 40.86 13.69
C GLY A 746 8.48 40.93 12.47
N VAL A 747 8.05 40.33 11.36
CA VAL A 747 8.75 40.23 10.06
C VAL A 747 7.87 40.85 8.98
N ASP A 748 8.45 41.54 7.99
CA ASP A 748 7.67 42.05 6.86
C ASP A 748 6.96 40.90 6.11
N SER A 749 5.65 41.10 5.91
CA SER A 749 4.73 40.14 5.28
C SER A 749 4.45 40.44 3.80
N LYS A 750 5.16 41.39 3.19
CA LYS A 750 5.14 41.67 1.75
C LYS A 750 6.23 40.86 1.04
N GLY A 751 5.92 40.31 -0.14
CA GLY A 751 6.87 39.53 -0.94
C GLY A 751 6.27 38.25 -1.53
N SER A 752 7.14 37.48 -2.19
CA SER A 752 6.91 36.12 -2.68
C SER A 752 6.92 35.10 -1.54
N LYS A 753 6.46 33.87 -1.79
CA LYS A 753 6.50 32.79 -0.78
C LYS A 753 7.92 32.56 -0.24
N MET A 754 8.93 32.60 -1.11
CA MET A 754 10.32 32.31 -0.72
C MET A 754 10.89 33.41 0.17
N ASP A 755 10.65 34.68 -0.17
CA ASP A 755 11.16 35.84 0.58
C ASP A 755 10.64 35.83 2.03
N LEU A 756 9.37 35.43 2.20
CA LEU A 756 8.73 35.32 3.51
C LEU A 756 9.30 34.15 4.34
N VAL A 757 9.57 33.01 3.71
CA VAL A 757 10.20 31.84 4.37
C VAL A 757 11.64 32.13 4.76
N LEU A 758 12.44 32.77 3.88
CA LEU A 758 13.83 33.14 4.15
C LEU A 758 13.93 34.11 5.33
N ARG A 759 13.13 35.18 5.35
CA ARG A 759 13.13 36.14 6.47
C ARG A 759 12.63 35.53 7.79
N LEU A 760 11.69 34.57 7.72
CA LEU A 760 11.29 33.81 8.90
C LEU A 760 12.47 32.97 9.39
N TRP A 761 13.18 32.27 8.51
CA TRP A 761 14.33 31.43 8.83
C TRP A 761 15.48 32.25 9.46
N GLU A 762 15.85 33.39 8.88
CA GLU A 762 16.80 34.36 9.48
C GLU A 762 16.37 34.79 10.90
N LYS A 763 15.06 34.97 11.12
CA LYS A 763 14.47 35.37 12.41
C LYS A 763 14.40 34.23 13.44
N MET A 764 14.50 32.96 13.03
CA MET A 764 14.50 31.78 13.92
C MET A 764 15.79 31.63 14.73
N SER A 765 16.83 32.41 14.42
CA SER A 765 18.09 32.53 15.18
C SER A 765 17.93 32.86 16.67
N THR A 766 16.72 33.17 17.16
CA THR A 766 16.41 33.31 18.58
C THR A 766 15.30 32.36 19.03
N ARG A 767 15.51 31.66 20.15
CA ARG A 767 14.63 30.58 20.64
C ARG A 767 13.16 31.01 20.83
N SER A 768 12.91 32.28 21.18
CA SER A 768 11.54 32.83 21.27
C SER A 768 10.82 32.90 19.90
N ASN A 769 11.54 33.24 18.83
CA ASN A 769 10.96 33.26 17.48
C ASN A 769 10.93 31.86 16.86
N TYR A 770 11.93 31.01 17.14
CA TYR A 770 11.86 29.58 16.82
C TYR A 770 10.59 28.95 17.39
N ASN A 771 10.28 29.14 18.68
CA ASN A 771 9.06 28.60 19.30
C ASN A 771 7.77 29.10 18.61
N LYS A 772 7.64 30.43 18.39
CA LYS A 772 6.48 31.02 17.69
C LYS A 772 6.29 30.47 16.26
N VAL A 773 7.38 30.18 15.57
CA VAL A 773 7.36 29.48 14.27
C VAL A 773 6.94 28.03 14.47
N PHE A 774 7.61 27.30 15.36
CA PHE A 774 7.41 25.88 15.61
C PHE A 774 5.95 25.55 15.96
N GLU A 775 5.36 26.31 16.90
CA GLU A 775 3.96 26.22 17.31
C GLU A 775 2.96 26.41 16.14
N LYS A 776 3.34 27.16 15.10
CA LYS A 776 2.49 27.54 13.95
C LYS A 776 2.76 26.73 12.68
N VAL A 777 4.00 26.29 12.45
CA VAL A 777 4.43 25.52 11.28
C VAL A 777 4.21 24.02 11.49
N TRP A 778 4.44 23.51 12.70
CA TRP A 778 4.26 22.09 13.05
C TRP A 778 2.77 21.75 13.29
N GLY A 779 1.94 22.23 12.36
CA GLY A 779 0.50 22.41 12.48
C GLY A 779 -0.31 22.06 11.24
N ALA A 780 0.31 21.36 10.28
CA ALA A 780 -0.41 20.49 9.37
C ALA A 780 -0.42 19.05 9.94
N SER A 781 -1.52 18.34 9.75
CA SER A 781 -1.69 16.94 10.18
C SER A 781 -0.54 16.04 9.70
N GLY A 782 0.05 15.25 10.59
CA GLY A 782 1.39 14.70 10.41
C GLY A 782 1.56 13.53 9.45
N GLY A 783 0.55 13.20 8.65
CA GLY A 783 0.47 11.92 7.95
C GLY A 783 -0.06 10.80 8.84
N TRP A 784 -0.18 9.60 8.27
CA TRP A 784 -0.54 8.39 9.02
C TRP A 784 0.60 7.38 9.02
N ALA A 785 0.96 6.94 10.22
CA ALA A 785 2.02 5.98 10.49
C ALA A 785 1.47 4.56 10.53
N VAL A 786 2.24 3.57 10.07
CA VAL A 786 1.86 2.15 10.16
C VAL A 786 2.97 1.27 10.69
N ILE A 787 2.59 0.22 11.43
CA ILE A 787 3.44 -0.93 11.74
C ILE A 787 2.93 -2.13 10.93
N THR A 788 3.82 -2.77 10.19
CA THR A 788 3.48 -3.89 9.29
C THR A 788 4.41 -5.09 9.51
N CYS A 789 3.95 -6.31 9.27
CA CYS A 789 4.86 -7.47 9.15
C CYS A 789 5.49 -7.53 7.74
N PRO A 790 6.53 -8.35 7.49
CA PRO A 790 7.20 -8.44 6.19
C PRO A 790 6.32 -8.93 5.03
N CYS A 791 5.19 -9.59 5.32
CA CYS A 791 4.16 -9.90 4.32
C CYS A 791 3.38 -8.64 3.84
N GLY A 792 3.62 -7.49 4.46
CA GLY A 792 2.90 -6.23 4.26
C GLY A 792 1.45 -6.30 4.71
N VAL A 793 1.18 -6.93 5.86
CA VAL A 793 -0.12 -6.83 6.56
C VAL A 793 0.06 -5.84 7.70
N VAL A 794 -0.90 -4.94 7.87
CA VAL A 794 -0.85 -3.84 8.86
C VAL A 794 -1.35 -4.34 10.22
N TYR A 795 -0.55 -4.11 11.26
CA TYR A 795 -0.86 -4.46 12.65
C TYR A 795 -1.26 -3.25 13.51
N SER A 796 -0.75 -2.07 13.14
CA SER A 796 -1.08 -0.80 13.80
C SER A 796 -1.14 0.35 12.81
N VAL A 797 -2.01 1.32 13.06
CA VAL A 797 -2.10 2.59 12.33
C VAL A 797 -2.38 3.74 13.30
N LYS A 798 -1.60 4.82 13.24
CA LYS A 798 -1.82 6.08 13.97
C LYS A 798 -2.03 7.22 12.96
N PHE A 799 -3.04 8.04 13.19
CA PHE A 799 -3.32 9.25 12.40
C PHE A 799 -2.80 10.45 13.18
N ASN A 800 -1.61 10.96 12.84
CA ASN A 800 -0.87 11.85 13.71
C ASN A 800 -1.42 13.28 13.65
N LEU A 801 -1.69 13.87 14.81
CA LEU A 801 -2.21 15.23 14.97
C LEU A 801 -1.13 16.29 14.77
N ARG A 802 0.12 15.94 15.08
CA ARG A 802 1.34 16.71 14.80
C ARG A 802 2.17 15.96 13.77
N ALA A 803 3.13 16.63 13.14
CA ALA A 803 4.13 15.91 12.34
C ALA A 803 4.80 14.80 13.18
N GLU A 804 4.99 13.68 12.50
CA GLU A 804 5.47 12.43 13.08
C GLU A 804 6.84 12.57 13.75
N SER A 805 7.07 11.77 14.79
CA SER A 805 8.38 11.54 15.38
C SER A 805 8.48 10.11 15.93
N PRO A 806 9.67 9.62 16.33
CA PRO A 806 9.84 8.26 16.86
C PRO A 806 8.92 7.94 18.05
N ARG A 807 8.52 8.96 18.83
CA ARG A 807 7.50 8.88 19.88
C ARG A 807 6.21 8.20 19.41
N ASP A 808 5.74 8.46 18.20
CA ASP A 808 4.49 7.88 17.67
C ASP A 808 4.59 6.37 17.44
N PHE A 809 5.77 5.89 17.04
CA PHE A 809 6.06 4.47 16.90
C PHE A 809 6.36 3.83 18.25
N VAL A 810 7.01 4.53 19.19
CA VAL A 810 7.22 4.03 20.56
C VAL A 810 5.89 3.91 21.33
N ASP A 811 4.99 4.90 21.24
CA ASP A 811 3.61 4.82 21.75
C ASP A 811 2.92 3.52 21.27
N MET A 812 2.94 3.26 19.95
CA MET A 812 2.33 2.06 19.38
C MET A 812 3.04 0.76 19.82
N LEU A 813 4.37 0.71 19.81
CA LEU A 813 5.14 -0.50 20.13
C LEU A 813 5.08 -0.87 21.62
N LEU A 814 5.09 0.11 22.53
CA LEU A 814 4.90 -0.12 23.96
C LEU A 814 3.45 -0.48 24.31
N SER A 815 2.51 -0.22 23.40
CA SER A 815 1.12 -0.67 23.51
C SER A 815 0.90 -2.11 23.00
N TRP A 816 1.92 -2.79 22.47
CA TRP A 816 1.84 -4.20 22.04
C TRP A 816 2.07 -5.15 23.22
N LYS A 817 1.36 -6.30 23.20
CA LYS A 817 1.51 -7.35 24.22
C LYS A 817 2.91 -7.99 24.21
N HIS A 818 3.57 -8.02 23.06
CA HIS A 818 4.90 -8.57 22.87
C HIS A 818 5.69 -7.67 21.92
N PHE A 819 6.83 -7.14 22.38
CA PHE A 819 7.67 -6.23 21.60
C PHE A 819 8.43 -7.00 20.50
N PRO A 820 8.49 -6.54 19.24
CA PRO A 820 9.17 -7.27 18.16
C PRO A 820 10.69 -7.39 18.38
N ASN A 821 11.30 -8.52 18.00
CA ASN A 821 12.75 -8.69 18.05
C ASN A 821 13.50 -7.78 17.06
N VAL A 822 12.87 -7.42 15.94
CA VAL A 822 13.47 -6.53 14.93
C VAL A 822 12.44 -5.51 14.46
N VAL A 823 12.74 -4.23 14.65
CA VAL A 823 11.98 -3.12 14.06
C VAL A 823 12.80 -2.46 12.95
N VAL A 824 12.18 -2.22 11.80
CA VAL A 824 12.79 -1.55 10.64
C VAL A 824 12.08 -0.23 10.41
N TYR A 825 12.84 0.87 10.35
CA TYR A 825 12.35 2.25 10.31
C TYR A 825 13.40 3.18 9.67
N ASP A 826 13.04 4.38 9.21
CA ASP A 826 13.97 5.31 8.56
C ASP A 826 14.91 6.01 9.58
N TYR A 827 14.39 6.35 10.77
CA TYR A 827 15.15 6.97 11.87
C TYR A 827 15.33 6.03 13.08
N ALA A 828 15.76 4.79 12.83
CA ALA A 828 15.88 3.74 13.86
C ALA A 828 16.81 4.09 15.03
N ARG A 829 17.78 4.99 14.83
CA ARG A 829 18.61 5.56 15.90
C ARG A 829 17.80 6.38 16.90
N GLY A 830 16.92 7.27 16.43
CA GLY A 830 16.05 8.07 17.28
C GLY A 830 15.01 7.22 18.00
N LEU A 831 14.44 6.22 17.30
CA LEU A 831 13.53 5.24 17.87
C LEU A 831 14.17 4.47 19.04
N ALA A 832 15.39 3.94 18.86
CA ALA A 832 16.06 3.16 19.89
C ALA A 832 16.34 4.00 21.15
N SER A 833 16.84 5.24 20.98
CA SER A 833 17.07 6.16 22.10
C SER A 833 15.78 6.57 22.81
N HIS A 834 14.72 6.93 22.07
CA HIS A 834 13.45 7.33 22.67
C HIS A 834 12.75 6.16 23.37
N ALA A 835 12.81 4.95 22.80
CA ALA A 835 12.30 3.74 23.44
C ALA A 835 13.09 3.39 24.71
N ASN A 836 14.42 3.42 24.70
CA ASN A 836 15.25 3.21 25.90
C ASN A 836 15.03 4.28 26.98
N ARG A 837 14.65 5.51 26.60
CA ARG A 837 14.26 6.57 27.56
C ARG A 837 12.91 6.27 28.23
N ARG A 838 11.96 5.66 27.50
CA ARG A 838 10.61 5.30 28.01
C ARG A 838 10.58 3.94 28.74
N GLN A 839 11.42 2.99 28.34
CA GLN A 839 11.61 1.69 28.99
C GLN A 839 13.10 1.31 28.95
N PRO A 840 13.85 1.54 30.03
CA PRO A 840 15.29 1.30 30.09
C PRO A 840 15.69 -0.12 29.65
N GLY A 841 16.67 -0.21 28.76
CA GLY A 841 17.25 -1.47 28.30
C GLY A 841 16.44 -2.23 27.24
N ILE A 842 15.29 -1.72 26.79
CA ILE A 842 14.45 -2.41 25.79
C ILE A 842 15.17 -2.65 24.45
N PHE A 843 16.12 -1.79 24.07
CA PHE A 843 17.06 -2.01 22.96
C PHE A 843 18.51 -2.14 23.46
N GLY A 844 18.71 -2.79 24.61
CA GLY A 844 20.04 -3.08 25.17
C GLY A 844 20.76 -4.23 24.43
N PRO A 845 22.10 -4.32 24.54
CA PRO A 845 23.00 -3.37 25.17
C PRO A 845 23.37 -2.18 24.25
N PHE A 846 23.48 -2.40 22.93
CA PHE A 846 24.12 -1.44 22.01
C PHE A 846 23.20 -0.33 21.46
N ASN A 847 22.11 0.00 22.16
CA ASN A 847 21.05 0.91 21.68
C ASN A 847 20.45 0.44 20.32
N GLY A 848 20.11 -0.84 20.24
CA GLY A 848 19.46 -1.50 19.11
C GLY A 848 20.33 -1.75 17.87
N ARG A 849 21.64 -1.50 17.95
CA ARG A 849 22.62 -1.88 16.91
C ARG A 849 22.93 -3.38 16.97
N LEU A 850 23.32 -3.94 15.83
CA LEU A 850 23.66 -5.36 15.67
C LEU A 850 24.99 -5.74 16.33
N LEU A 851 25.88 -4.76 16.53
CA LEU A 851 27.20 -4.91 17.14
C LEU A 851 27.52 -3.68 18.00
N ASP A 852 28.50 -3.84 18.88
CA ASP A 852 29.16 -2.75 19.60
C ASP A 852 29.75 -1.71 18.62
N PRO A 853 29.49 -0.40 18.75
CA PRO A 853 30.04 0.67 17.89
C PRO A 853 31.56 0.93 18.01
N THR A 854 32.37 -0.12 18.11
CA THR A 854 33.83 -0.01 18.05
C THR A 854 34.31 0.42 16.64
N PRO A 855 35.46 1.13 16.53
CA PRO A 855 36.03 1.49 15.22
C PRO A 855 36.27 0.27 14.31
N GLN A 856 36.65 -0.87 14.89
CA GLN A 856 36.87 -2.12 14.16
C GLN A 856 35.56 -2.68 13.58
N ASN A 857 34.48 -2.73 14.36
CA ASN A 857 33.18 -3.22 13.88
C ASN A 857 32.62 -2.30 12.79
N ILE A 858 32.75 -0.98 12.96
CA ILE A 858 32.36 0.03 11.96
C ILE A 858 33.15 -0.17 10.66
N GLN A 859 34.46 -0.37 10.73
CA GLN A 859 35.29 -0.64 9.56
C GLN A 859 34.87 -1.94 8.86
N GLN A 860 34.81 -3.06 9.59
CA GLN A 860 34.44 -4.36 9.01
C GLN A 860 33.03 -4.36 8.39
N ALA A 861 32.07 -3.63 8.97
CA ALA A 861 30.74 -3.42 8.39
C ALA A 861 30.79 -2.54 7.12
N SER A 862 31.61 -1.49 7.10
CA SER A 862 31.79 -0.65 5.90
C SER A 862 32.48 -1.38 4.74
N GLU A 863 33.35 -2.34 5.05
CA GLU A 863 34.04 -3.20 4.09
C GLU A 863 33.22 -4.44 3.68
N GLY A 864 32.02 -4.65 4.23
CA GLY A 864 31.16 -5.81 3.96
C GLY A 864 31.70 -7.14 4.49
N LYS A 865 32.60 -7.11 5.48
CA LYS A 865 33.32 -8.27 6.02
C LYS A 865 32.69 -8.87 7.29
N VAL A 866 31.75 -8.18 7.92
CA VAL A 866 31.07 -8.66 9.15
C VAL A 866 29.65 -9.11 8.86
N VAL A 867 29.21 -10.15 9.57
CA VAL A 867 27.89 -10.77 9.46
C VAL A 867 27.40 -11.15 10.86
N VAL A 868 26.15 -10.84 11.18
CA VAL A 868 25.50 -11.12 12.47
C VAL A 868 24.38 -12.12 12.25
N ASN A 869 24.63 -13.39 12.57
CA ASN A 869 23.66 -14.46 12.39
C ASN A 869 22.64 -14.47 13.54
N MET A 870 21.35 -14.51 13.20
CA MET A 870 20.22 -14.59 14.11
C MET A 870 19.39 -15.86 13.83
N PRO A 871 19.92 -17.07 14.10
CA PRO A 871 19.25 -18.33 13.75
C PRO A 871 17.89 -18.49 14.45
N TRP A 872 17.69 -17.82 15.59
CA TRP A 872 16.42 -17.77 16.33
C TRP A 872 15.28 -17.05 15.58
N LEU A 873 15.57 -16.34 14.47
CA LEU A 873 14.55 -15.85 13.53
C LEU A 873 13.99 -16.94 12.59
N ARG A 874 14.64 -18.12 12.53
CA ARG A 874 14.25 -19.25 11.66
C ARG A 874 13.79 -20.47 12.45
N SER A 875 14.37 -20.73 13.62
CA SER A 875 14.01 -21.81 14.53
C SER A 875 14.08 -21.29 15.97
N PRO A 876 13.02 -21.37 16.80
CA PRO A 876 13.02 -20.78 18.13
C PRO A 876 14.18 -21.22 19.02
N LYS A 877 14.68 -20.30 19.85
CA LYS A 877 15.72 -20.56 20.84
C LYS A 877 15.21 -21.57 21.89
N MET A 878 16.01 -22.60 22.15
CA MET A 878 15.71 -23.66 23.11
C MET A 878 16.93 -23.88 24.02
N PRO A 879 16.82 -23.66 25.35
CA PRO A 879 15.69 -23.05 26.04
C PRO A 879 15.45 -21.61 25.56
N ALA A 880 14.21 -21.13 25.72
CA ALA A 880 13.87 -19.74 25.46
C ALA A 880 14.47 -18.82 26.54
N ASP A 881 14.80 -17.59 26.15
CA ASP A 881 15.18 -16.54 27.08
C ASP A 881 14.03 -16.17 28.01
N LYS A 882 14.38 -15.77 29.24
CA LYS A 882 13.42 -15.11 30.13
C LYS A 882 12.87 -13.86 29.44
N ASP A 883 11.55 -13.70 29.49
CA ASP A 883 10.80 -12.60 28.87
C ASP A 883 10.98 -12.55 27.33
N GLY A 884 11.41 -13.65 26.71
CA GLY A 884 11.64 -13.79 25.27
C GLY A 884 10.37 -13.76 24.42
N HIS A 885 10.49 -13.22 23.20
CA HIS A 885 9.37 -13.06 22.27
C HIS A 885 8.79 -14.42 21.80
N PRO A 886 7.45 -14.60 21.77
CA PRO A 886 6.82 -15.92 21.71
C PRO A 886 7.05 -16.73 20.43
N LEU A 887 7.44 -16.10 19.31
CA LEU A 887 7.77 -16.82 18.06
C LEU A 887 9.26 -17.22 17.94
N THR A 888 10.13 -16.72 18.81
CA THR A 888 11.60 -16.82 18.64
C THR A 888 12.31 -17.33 19.87
N GLY A 889 11.71 -17.24 21.06
CA GLY A 889 12.37 -17.53 22.34
C GLY A 889 13.55 -16.59 22.63
N SER A 890 13.65 -15.44 21.95
CA SER A 890 14.74 -14.47 22.11
C SER A 890 14.21 -13.20 22.78
N SER A 891 14.91 -12.71 23.80
CA SER A 891 14.66 -11.41 24.44
C SER A 891 15.50 -10.27 23.83
N GLN A 892 16.19 -10.54 22.72
CA GLN A 892 16.99 -9.53 22.01
C GLN A 892 16.11 -8.68 21.08
N HIS A 893 16.31 -7.37 21.11
CA HIS A 893 15.57 -6.41 20.28
C HIS A 893 16.52 -5.48 19.52
N PHE A 894 16.26 -5.28 18.23
CA PHE A 894 17.11 -4.51 17.31
C PHE A 894 16.32 -3.46 16.53
N ALA A 895 16.92 -2.28 16.34
CA ALA A 895 16.35 -1.16 15.62
C ALA A 895 17.22 -0.84 14.40
N LEU A 896 16.72 -1.27 13.23
CA LEU A 896 17.48 -1.32 11.97
C LEU A 896 16.97 -0.30 10.95
N ASN A 897 17.90 0.24 10.16
CA ASN A 897 17.62 1.28 9.16
C ASN A 897 17.05 0.65 7.88
N ASP A 898 15.96 1.21 7.35
CA ASP A 898 15.46 0.79 6.04
C ASP A 898 16.47 1.07 4.91
N VAL A 899 16.57 0.13 3.97
CA VAL A 899 17.48 0.10 2.81
C VAL A 899 17.44 1.40 2.00
N PHE A 900 16.27 2.03 1.88
CA PHE A 900 16.11 3.29 1.15
C PHE A 900 16.67 4.52 1.87
N HIS A 901 16.95 4.43 3.17
CA HIS A 901 17.39 5.55 4.01
C HIS A 901 18.78 5.35 4.64
N GLN A 902 19.38 4.15 4.52
CA GLN A 902 20.76 3.85 4.96
C GLN A 902 21.84 4.79 4.40
N GLY A 903 21.59 5.49 3.28
CA GLY A 903 22.51 6.48 2.70
C GLY A 903 22.42 7.90 3.29
N ASN A 904 21.45 8.19 4.17
CA ASN A 904 21.15 9.55 4.63
C ASN A 904 21.80 9.92 5.97
N SER A 905 22.32 8.95 6.74
CA SER A 905 22.88 9.23 8.07
C SER A 905 24.29 9.85 7.97
N LYS A 906 24.53 10.86 8.82
CA LYS A 906 25.85 11.47 9.04
C LYS A 906 26.65 10.73 10.13
N ASP A 907 26.02 9.76 10.80
CA ASP A 907 26.57 8.99 11.92
C ASP A 907 27.25 7.71 11.41
N ARG A 908 28.55 7.53 11.70
CA ARG A 908 29.29 6.34 11.28
C ARG A 908 28.84 5.05 11.97
N THR A 909 28.19 5.13 13.14
CA THR A 909 27.73 3.95 13.88
C THR A 909 26.46 3.33 13.29
N ASP A 910 25.71 4.06 12.47
CA ASP A 910 24.48 3.56 11.81
C ASP A 910 24.77 2.51 10.72
N ILE A 911 26.03 2.30 10.32
CA ILE A 911 26.44 1.14 9.51
C ILE A 911 26.07 -0.18 10.22
N LEU A 912 26.07 -0.20 11.57
CA LEU A 912 25.71 -1.34 12.41
C LEU A 912 24.19 -1.49 12.61
N ARG A 913 23.38 -0.71 11.90
CA ARG A 913 21.92 -0.86 11.77
C ARG A 913 21.49 -1.38 10.40
N LYS A 914 22.44 -1.75 9.52
CA LYS A 914 22.13 -2.27 8.19
C LYS A 914 21.51 -3.66 8.24
N LEU A 915 20.35 -3.79 7.58
CA LEU A 915 19.69 -5.09 7.32
C LEU A 915 20.59 -6.09 6.58
N GLU A 916 21.51 -5.60 5.76
CA GLU A 916 22.45 -6.40 4.96
C GLU A 916 23.39 -7.26 5.82
N LEU A 917 23.58 -6.90 7.10
CA LEU A 917 24.45 -7.63 8.02
C LEU A 917 23.80 -8.90 8.61
N VAL A 918 22.49 -9.13 8.42
CA VAL A 918 21.76 -10.28 9.01
C VAL A 918 21.22 -11.23 7.92
N PRO A 919 21.84 -12.40 7.69
CA PRO A 919 21.45 -13.34 6.63
C PRO A 919 20.04 -13.93 6.80
N GLU A 920 19.51 -13.96 8.01
CA GLU A 920 18.15 -14.42 8.29
C GLU A 920 17.08 -13.39 7.91
N LEU A 921 17.40 -12.10 7.89
CA LEU A 921 16.52 -11.04 7.38
C LEU A 921 16.57 -10.92 5.85
N ALA A 922 17.65 -11.37 5.21
CA ALA A 922 17.82 -11.34 3.76
C ALA A 922 16.74 -12.18 3.04
N GLY A 923 15.85 -11.50 2.31
CA GLY A 923 14.70 -12.11 1.62
C GLY A 923 13.47 -12.36 2.51
N LEU A 924 13.60 -12.22 3.84
CA LEU A 924 12.46 -12.14 4.76
C LEU A 924 11.87 -10.72 4.74
N VAL A 925 12.72 -9.70 4.92
CA VAL A 925 12.31 -8.29 4.96
C VAL A 925 12.18 -7.74 3.54
N ASN A 926 10.96 -7.35 3.17
CA ASN A 926 10.68 -6.62 1.95
C ASN A 926 10.13 -5.24 2.30
N SER A 927 10.99 -4.25 2.57
CA SER A 927 10.54 -2.91 2.94
C SER A 927 9.73 -2.19 1.86
N GLN A 928 9.91 -2.57 0.60
CA GLN A 928 9.03 -2.12 -0.50
C GLN A 928 7.55 -2.49 -0.27
N CYS A 929 7.19 -3.41 0.63
CA CYS A 929 5.79 -3.68 0.93
C CYS A 929 5.05 -2.46 1.51
N VAL A 930 5.72 -1.61 2.31
CA VAL A 930 5.07 -0.43 2.90
C VAL A 930 5.01 0.71 1.88
N GLU A 931 6.10 0.96 1.16
CA GLU A 931 6.11 1.89 0.03
C GLU A 931 5.11 1.48 -1.09
N GLN A 932 4.88 0.18 -1.33
CA GLN A 932 3.83 -0.32 -2.23
C GLN A 932 2.42 -0.10 -1.68
N LEU A 933 2.19 -0.32 -0.38
CA LEU A 933 0.93 0.04 0.30
C LEU A 933 0.67 1.55 0.13
N PHE A 934 1.65 2.39 0.42
CA PHE A 934 1.57 3.84 0.25
C PHE A 934 1.45 4.26 -1.23
N SER A 935 2.06 3.54 -2.17
CA SER A 935 1.89 3.78 -3.62
C SER A 935 0.47 3.45 -4.09
N GLY A 936 -0.18 2.49 -3.41
CA GLY A 936 -1.63 2.28 -3.47
C GLY A 936 -2.39 3.46 -2.88
N MET A 937 -2.27 3.69 -1.57
CA MET A 937 -3.11 4.63 -0.82
C MET A 937 -2.93 6.10 -1.23
N ARG A 938 -1.77 6.49 -1.78
CA ARG A 938 -1.57 7.83 -2.40
C ARG A 938 -2.63 8.18 -3.45
N LYS A 939 -3.27 7.18 -4.08
CA LYS A 939 -4.37 7.36 -5.04
C LYS A 939 -5.72 7.66 -4.37
N ASN A 940 -5.90 7.39 -3.08
CA ASN A 940 -7.13 7.69 -2.35
C ASN A 940 -7.18 9.15 -1.88
N ASN A 941 -6.01 9.79 -1.75
CA ASN A 941 -5.85 11.17 -1.26
C ASN A 941 -6.79 12.19 -1.93
N TYR A 942 -7.13 12.03 -3.22
CA TYR A 942 -7.97 13.00 -3.94
C TYR A 942 -9.42 13.04 -3.43
N PHE A 943 -9.90 11.97 -2.78
CA PHE A 943 -11.22 11.95 -2.14
C PHE A 943 -11.12 11.99 -0.62
N LEU A 944 -10.15 11.30 0.00
CA LEU A 944 -9.98 11.29 1.46
C LEU A 944 -9.69 12.69 2.02
N ASN A 945 -8.91 13.52 1.32
CA ASN A 945 -8.58 14.88 1.77
C ASN A 945 -9.76 15.87 1.71
N MET A 946 -10.88 15.46 1.09
CA MET A 946 -12.10 16.26 0.97
C MET A 946 -13.14 15.90 2.05
N THR A 947 -12.76 15.14 3.08
CA THR A 947 -13.67 14.64 4.12
C THR A 947 -13.29 15.11 5.53
N THR A 948 -14.25 15.09 6.47
CA THR A 948 -14.01 15.45 7.88
C THR A 948 -12.99 14.50 8.54
N PRO A 949 -12.30 14.90 9.62
CA PRO A 949 -11.31 14.05 10.29
C PRO A 949 -11.83 12.65 10.66
N SER A 950 -13.00 12.60 11.29
CA SER A 950 -13.74 11.37 11.63
C SER A 950 -14.02 10.48 10.41
N THR A 951 -14.56 11.07 9.33
CA THR A 951 -14.83 10.37 8.07
C THR A 951 -13.56 9.80 7.45
N HIS A 952 -12.48 10.58 7.47
CA HIS A 952 -11.20 10.21 6.90
C HIS A 952 -10.61 8.99 7.61
N ILE A 953 -10.54 9.01 8.95
CA ILE A 953 -9.95 7.90 9.71
C ILE A 953 -10.82 6.64 9.65
N PHE A 954 -12.15 6.78 9.68
CA PHE A 954 -13.08 5.67 9.54
C PHE A 954 -12.89 4.98 8.19
N LEU A 955 -12.92 5.75 7.09
CA LEU A 955 -12.80 5.22 5.74
C LEU A 955 -11.41 4.64 5.47
N GLN A 956 -10.34 5.26 5.98
CA GLN A 956 -8.99 4.71 5.85
C GLN A 956 -8.81 3.44 6.71
N ARG A 957 -9.40 3.34 7.91
CA ARG A 957 -9.44 2.10 8.73
C ARG A 957 -10.16 0.98 7.98
N ASN A 958 -11.34 1.25 7.41
CA ASN A 958 -12.12 0.31 6.60
C ASN A 958 -11.35 -0.17 5.35
N ILE A 959 -10.70 0.76 4.64
CA ILE A 959 -9.86 0.44 3.47
C ILE A 959 -8.66 -0.44 3.86
N LEU A 960 -8.00 -0.17 4.99
CA LEU A 960 -6.88 -0.96 5.51
C LEU A 960 -7.31 -2.35 6.01
N HIS A 961 -8.48 -2.46 6.64
CA HIS A 961 -9.08 -3.76 7.00
C HIS A 961 -9.28 -4.64 5.76
N HIS A 962 -10.00 -4.15 4.74
CA HIS A 962 -10.22 -4.93 3.53
C HIS A 962 -8.93 -5.22 2.73
N TYR A 963 -7.94 -4.33 2.78
CA TYR A 963 -6.58 -4.60 2.26
C TYR A 963 -5.92 -5.78 2.99
N ASN A 964 -5.99 -5.80 4.33
CA ASN A 964 -5.45 -6.88 5.17
C ASN A 964 -6.17 -8.21 4.91
N THR A 965 -7.51 -8.22 4.89
CA THR A 965 -8.31 -9.41 4.56
C THR A 965 -7.97 -9.94 3.17
N ALA A 966 -7.87 -9.05 2.17
CA ALA A 966 -7.47 -9.42 0.81
C ALA A 966 -5.99 -9.85 0.69
N LYS A 967 -5.10 -9.43 1.60
CA LYS A 967 -3.73 -9.95 1.72
C LYS A 967 -3.73 -11.36 2.32
N ASN A 968 -4.43 -11.56 3.43
CA ASN A 968 -4.55 -12.84 4.12
C ASN A 968 -5.20 -13.92 3.23
N GLN A 969 -6.30 -13.63 2.54
CA GLN A 969 -6.92 -14.58 1.61
C GLN A 969 -5.98 -14.94 0.45
N LYS A 970 -5.15 -14.00 -0.03
CA LYS A 970 -4.11 -14.26 -1.05
C LYS A 970 -2.87 -15.00 -0.50
N ALA A 971 -2.77 -15.20 0.81
CA ALA A 971 -1.80 -16.09 1.43
C ALA A 971 -2.42 -17.48 1.66
N MET A 972 -3.63 -17.56 2.22
CA MET A 972 -4.37 -18.81 2.42
C MET A 972 -4.62 -19.55 1.10
N ASN A 973 -4.99 -18.84 0.03
CA ASN A 973 -5.20 -19.44 -1.31
C ASN A 973 -3.88 -19.85 -2.03
N LYS A 974 -2.74 -19.89 -1.32
CA LYS A 974 -1.45 -20.43 -1.80
C LYS A 974 -0.93 -21.58 -0.92
N VAL A 975 -1.65 -21.91 0.15
CA VAL A 975 -1.48 -23.13 0.94
C VAL A 975 -2.34 -24.22 0.32
#